data_AF-A0A1Z8AHA8-F1
#
_entry.id   AF-A0A1Z8AHA8-F1
#
_cell.length_a   1.000
_cell.length_b   1.000
_cell.length_c   1.000
_cell.angle_alpha   90.00
_cell.angle_beta   90.00
_cell.angle_gamma   90.00
#
_symmetry.space_group_name_H-M   'P 1'
#
loop_
_entity.id
_entity.type
_entity.pdbx_description
1 polymer ?
#
loop_
_entity_poly.entity_id
_entity_poly.type
_entity_poly.pdbx_seq_one_letter_code
_entity_poly.pdbx_strand_id
1 'polypeptide(L)'
;LINNFFIDIVGQTNVIVPSNNVWGTDRVRFTAGSTDETLVLRPGTDGGFAGTVGTAPLLETAQVSITVDAVNAVPIADDNSAVTRENESVNFNVVNTDVDPDGTIDVTTVDLDPGTPGIQNSISNSDGDWSVNNAGLVTFAPNPNFLGVATLDYTVNDDFTLDGNNVSATSNPATLEVTVILDNDNDGIADEADLDDDNDGILDTEECPNLVLDRDFIVTNAQAGLITVVEGGASGTPFVTDAGPGNNEEGIRYIDQAANPTFYRINGQGNDFSYLDGNSLIYRLFLEDPGEDWFGGTTDVRLVSGATTLTLDLTQDPFGETQPALIGEYFLNVPLTAAAFGVTQATFDTVLSNLDAIDIRAEFWLGPTGTLESELVPFDGGNCDTDGDGIKDTFDTDSDNDGCPDAVEGDENVTSDQLIGAGPNAGAIDIANQGGVDADGVPNLVNNAGAADSGGDQGQGDTSNVTTATQVQITMQPSFSEVILENGSVTFSATAVAQNTETFVGGAPDYNIPPAVNSSSNLIYQWQESSDNGATWTDITTAGSNPTFSGFNTDALTLTNVPLSYNGRDFQLVVSHSDNSCTLLDTQNSNLIVSPDSDNDGIGDDVDLDDDNDGILDSVECFREPTVVGTFDNTNTSFDWIGGGGNGNANLNFLTINSVQYSNFIVPDSYEENFATTSGNVVYEQLNATSGQGTGPTGNNIENPNWNSIILGAFRDTNFNHYQAMSGSVLDTDFYTLTYNVPVAISGESFLLVSERDGNNGFEIELYDVNDNLLGTTLMIDTPDYIDTGIPTALSGQNINIAVVALADIAPSGSVIKYINVSPLTNGDGGDGKIFIVTDSPTCADTDGDMVVDSLDLDADNDGIYDAEEAGHGQPYVDGRVTGPVGTDGVPDSVQASGQENNGTVNYTIQDSDGGLQEPDWRDTDSDEDGCSDANEAYFDQNADGGDDGQYGVDPAAVDPANGLVLAASYSASTPVDSNGNSIDDYTESGPDVDGNGVPDSCLIPVDTDGDGVFDNNDIDDDNDGILDTVESRGLGDPSQDNDGDGILNYRDPDFCTLNVNGVCALLDGDNDGIPNHLDLDSDGDGIPDNNEAQVTLGYIPATDTNNDGIPDVNANGLPTSYDFNGDELGLLPVNTDTVDQPDYLDLNSDNQGGSDTVEAGLTLSGIDEDNDGLDDAIDTTPGLTGTYADPNGTINDTAALPDTDGDLNEGGNVDFRDRRLPNDADGDGVNDIDDLDDDNDGITDVVEGFEFFT
;
A
#
# COMPACT_ATOMS: atom_id res chain seq x y z
N LEU A 1 -30.43 -75.92 -108.05
CA LEU A 1 -30.10 -74.74 -107.22
C LEU A 1 -30.34 -75.19 -105.81
N ILE A 2 -29.29 -75.67 -105.14
CA ILE A 2 -29.28 -75.99 -103.70
C ILE A 2 -28.67 -74.74 -103.07
N ASN A 3 -29.41 -74.00 -102.25
CA ASN A 3 -28.99 -72.63 -101.86
C ASN A 3 -28.09 -72.55 -100.62
N ASN A 4 -27.94 -73.62 -99.83
CA ASN A 4 -27.15 -73.64 -98.57
C ASN A 4 -26.35 -74.94 -98.38
N PHE A 5 -25.12 -74.82 -97.85
CA PHE A 5 -24.34 -75.91 -97.23
C PHE A 5 -24.31 -75.78 -95.70
N PHE A 6 -24.11 -76.88 -95.00
CA PHE A 6 -23.93 -76.94 -93.56
C PHE A 6 -22.56 -77.53 -93.21
N ILE A 7 -21.84 -76.91 -92.28
CA ILE A 7 -20.69 -77.52 -91.61
C ILE A 7 -21.19 -78.11 -90.29
N ASP A 8 -21.01 -79.41 -90.13
CA ASP A 8 -21.28 -80.17 -88.92
C ASP A 8 -19.99 -80.32 -88.11
N ILE A 9 -20.04 -79.88 -86.86
CA ILE A 9 -19.04 -80.18 -85.83
C ILE A 9 -19.73 -81.13 -84.87
N VAL A 10 -19.08 -82.24 -84.53
CA VAL A 10 -19.67 -83.26 -83.65
C VAL A 10 -20.11 -82.60 -82.34
N GLY A 11 -21.42 -82.59 -82.07
CA GLY A 11 -21.99 -81.99 -80.85
C GLY A 11 -22.47 -80.54 -80.98
N GLN A 12 -22.44 -79.92 -82.17
CA GLN A 12 -22.99 -78.57 -82.39
C GLN A 12 -24.04 -78.50 -83.52
N THR A 13 -24.91 -77.49 -83.42
CA THR A 13 -25.97 -77.19 -84.40
C THR A 13 -25.38 -76.49 -85.64
N ASN A 14 -25.43 -77.16 -86.79
CA ASN A 14 -25.15 -76.72 -88.18
C ASN A 14 -24.85 -75.22 -88.43
N VAL A 15 -23.63 -74.90 -88.90
CA VAL A 15 -23.26 -73.57 -89.44
C VAL A 15 -23.61 -73.50 -90.94
N ILE A 16 -24.38 -72.50 -91.34
CA ILE A 16 -24.80 -72.30 -92.74
C ILE A 16 -23.71 -71.56 -93.51
N VAL A 17 -23.24 -72.13 -94.62
CA VAL A 17 -22.36 -71.46 -95.59
C VAL A 17 -23.17 -71.08 -96.83
N PRO A 18 -23.42 -69.77 -97.06
CA PRO A 18 -24.27 -69.24 -98.13
C PRO A 18 -23.49 -68.86 -99.40
N SER A 19 -24.13 -69.00 -100.56
CA SER A 19 -24.08 -68.06 -101.72
C SER A 19 -24.21 -68.81 -103.06
N ASN A 20 -24.73 -68.15 -104.10
CA ASN A 20 -24.50 -68.65 -105.46
C ASN A 20 -23.24 -68.00 -106.06
N ASN A 21 -22.35 -68.88 -106.53
CA ASN A 21 -21.33 -68.64 -107.55
C ASN A 21 -20.24 -67.60 -107.22
N VAL A 22 -19.74 -67.57 -105.98
CA VAL A 22 -18.44 -66.95 -105.62
C VAL A 22 -17.68 -67.88 -104.65
N TRP A 23 -16.36 -68.00 -104.83
CA TRP A 23 -15.50 -68.72 -103.89
C TRP A 23 -15.43 -67.95 -102.57
N GLY A 24 -15.59 -68.65 -101.44
CA GLY A 24 -15.50 -68.08 -100.10
C GLY A 24 -14.61 -68.91 -99.19
N THR A 25 -14.01 -68.25 -98.22
CA THR A 25 -13.35 -68.87 -97.08
C THR A 25 -14.20 -68.52 -95.87
N ASP A 26 -14.60 -69.52 -95.09
CA ASP A 26 -15.34 -69.30 -93.86
C ASP A 26 -14.45 -69.62 -92.65
N ARG A 27 -14.60 -68.85 -91.57
CA ARG A 27 -13.80 -69.02 -90.35
C ARG A 27 -14.66 -69.73 -89.32
N VAL A 28 -14.33 -70.99 -89.08
CA VAL A 28 -14.94 -71.77 -87.99
C VAL A 28 -14.21 -71.45 -86.69
N ARG A 29 -14.95 -71.16 -85.63
CA ARG A 29 -14.45 -70.95 -84.26
C ARG A 29 -14.98 -72.10 -83.39
N PHE A 30 -14.11 -72.73 -82.62
CA PHE A 30 -14.46 -73.80 -81.69
C PHE A 30 -13.62 -73.69 -80.42
N THR A 31 -14.15 -74.14 -79.29
CA THR A 31 -13.39 -74.32 -78.06
C THR A 31 -12.74 -75.68 -78.09
N ALA A 32 -11.40 -75.74 -78.01
CA ALA A 32 -10.69 -77.02 -77.96
C ALA A 32 -10.77 -77.60 -76.53
N GLY A 33 -11.39 -78.76 -76.38
CA GLY A 33 -11.33 -79.56 -75.14
C GLY A 33 -10.23 -80.62 -75.16
N SER A 34 -9.38 -80.60 -76.19
CA SER A 34 -8.44 -81.66 -76.57
C SER A 34 -7.30 -81.03 -77.36
N THR A 35 -6.16 -81.70 -77.42
CA THR A 35 -5.06 -81.32 -78.30
C THR A 35 -5.33 -81.60 -79.78
N ASP A 36 -6.42 -82.29 -80.17
CA ASP A 36 -6.84 -82.63 -81.55
C ASP A 36 -8.39 -82.52 -81.80
N GLU A 37 -8.87 -82.08 -83.00
CA GLU A 37 -10.33 -81.90 -83.36
C GLU A 37 -10.73 -82.21 -84.85
N THR A 38 -12.03 -82.49 -85.19
CA THR A 38 -12.53 -82.88 -86.57
C THR A 38 -13.75 -82.09 -87.16
N LEU A 39 -13.75 -81.71 -88.45
CA LEU A 39 -14.85 -80.99 -89.19
C LEU A 39 -15.64 -81.85 -90.24
N VAL A 40 -16.94 -81.57 -90.56
CA VAL A 40 -17.81 -82.29 -91.58
C VAL A 40 -18.72 -81.35 -92.46
N LEU A 41 -19.15 -81.69 -93.72
CA LEU A 41 -19.99 -80.84 -94.66
C LEU A 41 -21.30 -81.50 -95.26
N ARG A 42 -22.47 -80.77 -95.44
CA ARG A 42 -23.83 -81.25 -95.96
C ARG A 42 -24.72 -80.24 -96.80
N PRO A 43 -25.77 -80.63 -97.61
CA PRO A 43 -26.70 -79.75 -98.41
C PRO A 43 -28.20 -79.59 -97.94
N GLY A 44 -28.96 -78.52 -98.33
CA GLY A 44 -30.38 -78.16 -97.89
C GLY A 44 -31.61 -78.34 -98.87
N THR A 45 -32.89 -78.07 -98.45
CA THR A 45 -34.20 -78.38 -99.17
C THR A 45 -35.18 -77.19 -99.43
N ASP A 46 -35.90 -77.13 -100.60
CA ASP A 46 -36.66 -75.95 -101.14
C ASP A 46 -38.22 -76.10 -101.29
N GLY A 47 -38.99 -75.10 -100.81
CA GLY A 47 -40.18 -74.52 -101.50
C GLY A 47 -41.61 -75.08 -101.27
N GLY A 48 -42.35 -74.77 -100.20
CA GLY A 48 -42.14 -73.76 -99.15
C GLY A 48 -42.36 -74.35 -97.76
N PHE A 49 -41.66 -75.45 -97.51
CA PHE A 49 -42.16 -76.57 -96.74
C PHE A 49 -42.07 -76.40 -95.23
N ALA A 50 -43.20 -76.09 -94.59
CA ALA A 50 -43.42 -76.32 -93.17
C ALA A 50 -43.76 -77.81 -92.92
N GLY A 51 -42.74 -78.64 -92.64
CA GLY A 51 -42.92 -80.03 -92.22
C GLY A 51 -41.61 -80.85 -92.17
N THR A 52 -41.13 -81.15 -90.94
CA THR A 52 -40.19 -82.20 -90.45
C THR A 52 -38.94 -82.57 -91.30
N VAL A 53 -37.75 -82.21 -90.79
CA VAL A 53 -36.38 -82.49 -91.31
C VAL A 53 -36.03 -83.98 -91.22
N GLY A 54 -35.39 -84.60 -92.23
CA GLY A 54 -34.92 -85.98 -92.03
C GLY A 54 -34.05 -86.73 -93.06
N THR A 55 -33.89 -86.36 -94.34
CA THR A 55 -33.16 -87.25 -95.28
C THR A 55 -32.37 -86.56 -96.41
N ALA A 56 -31.25 -85.86 -96.11
CA ALA A 56 -30.26 -85.36 -97.10
C ALA A 56 -28.81 -85.91 -96.89
N PRO A 57 -27.98 -86.13 -97.94
CA PRO A 57 -26.66 -86.84 -97.92
C PRO A 57 -25.38 -86.01 -97.52
N LEU A 58 -24.25 -86.66 -97.14
CA LEU A 58 -22.94 -86.11 -96.64
C LEU A 58 -21.83 -85.87 -97.71
N LEU A 59 -20.81 -85.00 -97.45
CA LEU A 59 -19.69 -84.63 -98.38
C LEU A 59 -18.18 -84.88 -97.95
N GLU A 60 -17.55 -84.35 -96.85
CA GLU A 60 -16.06 -84.43 -96.52
C GLU A 60 -15.59 -84.11 -95.03
N THR A 61 -14.31 -84.37 -94.57
CA THR A 61 -13.68 -84.15 -93.18
C THR A 61 -12.13 -83.79 -92.97
N ALA A 62 -11.60 -83.14 -91.86
CA ALA A 62 -10.14 -82.73 -91.51
C ALA A 62 -9.65 -82.53 -89.98
N GLN A 63 -8.32 -82.45 -89.56
CA GLN A 63 -7.67 -82.40 -88.14
C GLN A 63 -6.53 -81.33 -87.74
N VAL A 64 -6.24 -80.94 -86.42
CA VAL A 64 -5.31 -79.82 -85.85
C VAL A 64 -4.73 -79.92 -84.33
N SER A 65 -3.48 -79.43 -83.90
CA SER A 65 -2.85 -79.42 -82.45
C SER A 65 -1.96 -78.19 -81.87
N ILE A 66 -1.70 -77.96 -80.49
CA ILE A 66 -1.17 -76.67 -79.75
C ILE A 66 -0.33 -76.77 -78.33
N THR A 67 0.59 -75.80 -77.87
CA THR A 67 1.35 -75.61 -76.50
C THR A 67 1.69 -74.12 -75.97
N VAL A 68 2.03 -73.79 -74.66
CA VAL A 68 2.23 -72.41 -73.98
C VAL A 68 3.37 -72.25 -72.86
N ASP A 69 4.01 -71.06 -72.62
CA ASP A 69 5.09 -70.66 -71.61
C ASP A 69 4.61 -70.07 -70.22
N ALA A 70 5.51 -69.87 -69.21
CA ALA A 70 5.23 -69.41 -67.81
C ALA A 70 5.10 -67.87 -67.62
N VAL A 71 4.37 -67.41 -66.58
CA VAL A 71 3.84 -66.03 -66.39
C VAL A 71 4.08 -65.56 -64.94
N ASN A 72 4.56 -64.31 -64.72
CA ASN A 72 4.70 -63.66 -63.39
C ASN A 72 3.35 -63.58 -62.68
N ALA A 73 3.27 -63.95 -61.40
CA ALA A 73 2.07 -63.67 -60.60
C ALA A 73 2.05 -62.20 -60.19
N VAL A 74 0.89 -61.71 -59.76
CA VAL A 74 0.74 -60.34 -59.28
C VAL A 74 0.80 -60.37 -57.75
N PRO A 75 1.56 -59.49 -57.08
CA PRO A 75 1.56 -59.41 -55.62
C PRO A 75 0.19 -58.98 -55.08
N ILE A 76 -0.07 -59.25 -53.80
CA ILE A 76 -1.33 -58.92 -53.12
C ILE A 76 -1.00 -57.99 -51.95
N ALA A 77 -1.55 -56.78 -51.99
CA ALA A 77 -1.49 -55.84 -50.87
C ALA A 77 -2.71 -56.04 -49.95
N ASP A 78 -2.51 -55.93 -48.64
CA ASP A 78 -3.53 -56.11 -47.59
C ASP A 78 -3.87 -54.77 -46.92
N ASP A 79 -5.14 -54.56 -46.54
CA ASP A 79 -5.57 -53.32 -45.87
C ASP A 79 -4.91 -53.16 -44.48
N ASN A 80 -4.65 -51.92 -44.06
CA ASN A 80 -4.03 -51.62 -42.76
C ASN A 80 -4.73 -50.46 -42.05
N SER A 81 -4.89 -50.57 -40.72
CA SER A 81 -5.51 -49.53 -39.91
C SER A 81 -4.68 -49.07 -38.70
N ALA A 82 -4.88 -47.83 -38.27
CA ALA A 82 -4.34 -47.25 -37.04
C ALA A 82 -5.32 -46.25 -36.40
N VAL A 83 -5.08 -45.86 -35.15
CA VAL A 83 -5.84 -44.82 -34.42
C VAL A 83 -4.85 -43.79 -33.86
N THR A 84 -5.22 -42.52 -33.87
CA THR A 84 -4.42 -41.39 -33.35
C THR A 84 -5.34 -40.28 -32.85
N ARG A 85 -4.82 -39.36 -32.04
CA ARG A 85 -5.57 -38.18 -31.58
C ARG A 85 -5.46 -37.03 -32.57
N GLU A 86 -6.34 -36.04 -32.43
CA GLU A 86 -6.26 -34.80 -33.19
C GLU A 86 -4.84 -34.22 -33.09
N ASN A 87 -4.32 -33.69 -34.21
CA ASN A 87 -2.98 -33.10 -34.29
C ASN A 87 -1.79 -34.05 -33.97
N GLU A 88 -2.02 -35.31 -33.61
CA GLU A 88 -0.97 -36.30 -33.34
C GLU A 88 -0.70 -37.18 -34.57
N SER A 89 0.58 -37.35 -34.93
CA SER A 89 0.97 -38.20 -36.06
C SER A 89 1.13 -39.67 -35.66
N VAL A 90 0.62 -40.59 -36.50
CA VAL A 90 0.74 -42.04 -36.29
C VAL A 90 1.62 -42.72 -37.33
N ASN A 91 2.32 -43.79 -36.91
CA ASN A 91 3.21 -44.59 -37.76
C ASN A 91 2.82 -46.07 -37.77
N PHE A 92 2.72 -46.67 -38.96
CA PHE A 92 2.45 -48.10 -39.13
C PHE A 92 3.11 -48.67 -40.39
N ASN A 93 3.42 -49.98 -40.38
CA ASN A 93 4.21 -50.62 -41.44
C ASN A 93 3.33 -51.47 -42.35
N VAL A 94 3.22 -51.06 -43.62
CA VAL A 94 2.24 -51.61 -44.57
C VAL A 94 2.72 -52.89 -45.27
N VAL A 95 4.03 -53.00 -45.53
CA VAL A 95 4.61 -54.15 -46.25
C VAL A 95 4.74 -55.42 -45.40
N ASN A 96 4.43 -55.37 -44.11
CA ASN A 96 4.51 -56.53 -43.22
C ASN A 96 3.36 -57.53 -43.44
N THR A 97 2.22 -57.06 -43.96
CA THR A 97 1.03 -57.88 -44.23
C THR A 97 0.94 -58.32 -45.69
N ASP A 98 1.55 -57.58 -46.62
CA ASP A 98 1.53 -57.87 -48.06
C ASP A 98 2.22 -59.20 -48.45
N VAL A 99 1.72 -59.87 -49.50
CA VAL A 99 2.19 -61.20 -49.95
C VAL A 99 2.40 -61.27 -51.46
N ASP A 100 3.54 -61.82 -51.89
CA ASP A 100 3.80 -62.20 -53.29
C ASP A 100 3.80 -63.74 -53.46
N PRO A 101 2.88 -64.33 -54.27
CA PRO A 101 2.79 -65.77 -54.46
C PRO A 101 4.01 -66.46 -55.10
N ASP A 102 4.83 -65.77 -55.90
CA ASP A 102 5.98 -66.36 -56.59
C ASP A 102 7.33 -65.63 -56.40
N GLY A 103 7.37 -64.58 -55.57
CA GLY A 103 8.58 -63.80 -55.24
C GLY A 103 8.54 -63.09 -53.87
N THR A 104 9.10 -61.88 -53.81
CA THR A 104 9.08 -60.99 -52.64
C THR A 104 8.67 -59.56 -53.04
N ILE A 105 8.08 -58.81 -52.10
CA ILE A 105 7.72 -57.41 -52.32
C ILE A 105 8.97 -56.52 -52.31
N ASP A 106 9.09 -55.62 -53.28
CA ASP A 106 10.07 -54.53 -53.23
C ASP A 106 9.53 -53.38 -52.38
N VAL A 107 9.92 -53.35 -51.10
CA VAL A 107 9.44 -52.36 -50.11
C VAL A 107 9.72 -50.91 -50.48
N THR A 108 10.59 -50.65 -51.46
CA THR A 108 10.87 -49.29 -51.95
C THR A 108 9.87 -48.81 -53.00
N THR A 109 8.85 -49.63 -53.30
CA THR A 109 7.86 -49.38 -54.35
C THR A 109 6.44 -49.14 -53.82
N VAL A 110 6.28 -48.91 -52.52
CA VAL A 110 5.01 -48.44 -51.94
C VAL A 110 4.62 -47.14 -52.63
N ASP A 111 3.53 -47.19 -53.38
CA ASP A 111 2.95 -46.07 -54.09
C ASP A 111 1.65 -45.66 -53.41
N LEU A 112 1.67 -44.48 -52.78
CA LEU A 112 0.57 -43.90 -52.02
C LEU A 112 -0.48 -43.20 -52.89
N ASP A 113 -0.32 -43.17 -54.21
CA ASP A 113 -1.37 -42.74 -55.15
C ASP A 113 -1.36 -43.61 -56.42
N PRO A 114 -1.96 -44.82 -56.35
CA PRO A 114 -2.00 -45.74 -57.49
C PRO A 114 -2.69 -45.16 -58.75
N GLY A 115 -3.43 -44.05 -58.61
CA GLY A 115 -4.08 -43.35 -59.71
C GLY A 115 -3.13 -42.47 -60.54
N THR A 116 -1.99 -42.07 -59.98
CA THR A 116 -1.04 -41.16 -60.60
C THR A 116 0.19 -41.90 -61.15
N PRO A 117 0.61 -41.66 -62.41
CA PRO A 117 1.75 -42.39 -62.97
C PRO A 117 3.08 -42.08 -62.25
N GLY A 118 3.63 -43.05 -61.52
CA GLY A 118 4.92 -42.93 -60.82
C GLY A 118 4.97 -43.84 -59.60
N ILE A 119 5.87 -43.57 -58.65
CA ILE A 119 5.75 -44.04 -57.25
C ILE A 119 5.68 -42.78 -56.40
N GLN A 120 4.59 -42.59 -55.66
CA GLN A 120 4.36 -41.45 -54.79
C GLN A 120 4.66 -41.87 -53.36
N ASN A 121 5.79 -41.39 -52.82
CA ASN A 121 6.19 -41.68 -51.44
C ASN A 121 5.56 -40.71 -50.43
N SER A 122 4.74 -39.77 -50.89
CA SER A 122 4.02 -38.82 -50.04
C SER A 122 2.80 -38.27 -50.77
N ILE A 123 1.70 -38.07 -50.04
CA ILE A 123 0.49 -37.41 -50.51
C ILE A 123 -0.09 -36.56 -49.39
N SER A 124 -0.65 -35.41 -49.74
CA SER A 124 -1.37 -34.52 -48.84
C SER A 124 -2.79 -34.40 -49.34
N ASN A 125 -3.77 -34.64 -48.47
CA ASN A 125 -5.19 -34.47 -48.78
C ASN A 125 -5.87 -33.54 -47.74
N SER A 126 -7.20 -33.48 -47.74
CA SER A 126 -7.97 -32.74 -46.74
C SER A 126 -7.79 -33.29 -45.33
N ASP A 127 -7.44 -34.57 -45.22
CA ASP A 127 -7.45 -35.32 -43.98
C ASP A 127 -6.10 -35.21 -43.27
N GLY A 128 -5.01 -35.21 -44.04
CA GLY A 128 -3.66 -35.02 -43.54
C GLY A 128 -2.56 -35.32 -44.55
N ASP A 129 -1.33 -35.34 -44.04
CA ASP A 129 -0.12 -35.65 -44.78
C ASP A 129 0.28 -37.11 -44.56
N TRP A 130 0.32 -37.88 -45.64
CA TRP A 130 0.81 -39.25 -45.67
C TRP A 130 2.21 -39.29 -46.26
N SER A 131 3.12 -40.06 -45.66
CA SER A 131 4.45 -40.30 -46.22
C SER A 131 4.96 -41.68 -45.90
N VAL A 132 5.78 -42.26 -46.78
CA VAL A 132 6.40 -43.57 -46.58
C VAL A 132 7.92 -43.49 -46.66
N ASN A 133 8.60 -44.16 -45.72
CA ASN A 133 10.05 -44.25 -45.70
C ASN A 133 10.60 -45.46 -46.47
N ASN A 134 11.92 -45.53 -46.64
CA ASN A 134 12.59 -46.63 -47.36
C ASN A 134 12.46 -48.03 -46.73
N ALA A 135 11.80 -48.16 -45.57
CA ALA A 135 11.50 -49.43 -44.92
C ALA A 135 10.02 -49.85 -45.04
N GLY A 136 9.18 -49.07 -45.74
CA GLY A 136 7.74 -49.32 -45.87
C GLY A 136 6.92 -48.90 -44.65
N LEU A 137 7.46 -48.06 -43.77
CA LEU A 137 6.70 -47.44 -42.68
C LEU A 137 6.00 -46.20 -43.20
N VAL A 138 4.68 -46.19 -43.11
CA VAL A 138 3.82 -45.06 -43.44
C VAL A 138 3.57 -44.22 -42.19
N THR A 139 3.70 -42.91 -42.34
CA THR A 139 3.35 -41.89 -41.34
C THR A 139 2.14 -41.13 -41.86
N PHE A 140 1.10 -41.01 -41.04
CA PHE A 140 -0.01 -40.08 -41.26
C PHE A 140 0.09 -38.97 -40.22
N ALA A 141 0.09 -37.72 -40.67
CA ALA A 141 -0.02 -36.53 -39.84
C ALA A 141 -1.35 -35.84 -40.14
N PRO A 142 -2.35 -35.87 -39.23
CA PRO A 142 -3.63 -35.21 -39.45
C PRO A 142 -3.45 -33.71 -39.73
N ASN A 143 -4.30 -33.15 -40.60
CA ASN A 143 -4.42 -31.69 -40.66
C ASN A 143 -5.10 -31.18 -39.38
N PRO A 144 -4.83 -29.93 -38.94
CA PRO A 144 -5.51 -29.37 -37.79
C PRO A 144 -7.04 -29.39 -37.93
N ASN A 145 -7.75 -29.81 -36.88
CA ASN A 145 -9.21 -30.01 -36.80
C ASN A 145 -9.75 -31.15 -37.67
N PHE A 146 -8.90 -32.05 -38.17
CA PHE A 146 -9.39 -33.26 -38.83
C PHE A 146 -9.76 -34.32 -37.79
N LEU A 147 -11.03 -34.69 -37.76
CA LEU A 147 -11.58 -35.79 -36.96
C LEU A 147 -12.21 -36.83 -37.88
N GLY A 148 -12.21 -38.09 -37.44
CA GLY A 148 -12.79 -39.19 -38.18
C GLY A 148 -11.76 -39.97 -38.99
N VAL A 149 -12.25 -40.69 -40.01
CA VAL A 149 -11.45 -41.73 -40.69
C VAL A 149 -10.78 -41.18 -41.95
N ALA A 150 -9.45 -41.09 -41.93
CA ALA A 150 -8.64 -40.80 -43.10
C ALA A 150 -8.35 -42.11 -43.86
N THR A 151 -8.62 -42.13 -45.16
CA THR A 151 -8.34 -43.31 -46.00
C THR A 151 -7.43 -42.98 -47.18
N LEU A 152 -6.57 -43.94 -47.53
CA LEU A 152 -5.67 -43.82 -48.67
C LEU A 152 -5.37 -45.17 -49.30
N ASP A 153 -5.58 -45.29 -50.62
CA ASP A 153 -5.19 -46.50 -51.33
C ASP A 153 -3.68 -46.52 -51.61
N TYR A 154 -3.06 -47.69 -51.50
CA TYR A 154 -1.67 -47.91 -51.88
C TYR A 154 -1.49 -49.16 -52.74
N THR A 155 -0.40 -49.20 -53.50
CA THR A 155 0.06 -50.41 -54.20
C THR A 155 1.54 -50.66 -53.94
N VAL A 156 1.97 -51.89 -54.13
CA VAL A 156 3.38 -52.30 -54.08
C VAL A 156 3.72 -53.17 -55.29
N ASN A 157 4.98 -53.15 -55.71
CA ASN A 157 5.47 -54.02 -56.76
C ASN A 157 6.25 -55.22 -56.18
N ASP A 158 6.23 -56.32 -56.92
CA ASP A 158 7.13 -57.45 -56.68
C ASP A 158 8.57 -57.14 -57.16
N ASP A 159 9.52 -58.01 -56.80
CA ASP A 159 10.90 -57.97 -57.25
C ASP A 159 11.20 -58.93 -58.43
N PHE A 160 10.19 -59.36 -59.19
CA PHE A 160 10.31 -60.44 -60.18
C PHE A 160 11.20 -60.08 -61.38
N THR A 161 12.09 -61.02 -61.76
CA THR A 161 12.97 -60.86 -62.93
C THR A 161 12.81 -61.99 -63.95
N LEU A 162 12.64 -61.63 -65.23
CA LEU A 162 12.64 -62.56 -66.37
C LEU A 162 13.88 -62.32 -67.25
N ASP A 163 14.69 -63.36 -67.43
CA ASP A 163 15.95 -63.32 -68.19
C ASP A 163 16.91 -62.19 -67.75
N GLY A 164 16.89 -61.87 -66.44
CA GLY A 164 17.75 -60.85 -65.84
C GLY A 164 17.31 -59.41 -66.04
N ASN A 165 16.10 -59.18 -66.58
CA ASN A 165 15.44 -57.88 -66.59
C ASN A 165 14.35 -57.87 -65.52
N ASN A 166 14.18 -56.76 -64.82
CA ASN A 166 13.06 -56.57 -63.90
C ASN A 166 11.76 -56.46 -64.71
N VAL A 167 10.82 -57.36 -64.45
CA VAL A 167 9.50 -57.42 -65.10
C VAL A 167 8.45 -57.49 -64.00
N SER A 168 8.52 -56.53 -63.09
CA SER A 168 7.67 -56.51 -61.91
C SER A 168 6.19 -56.37 -62.25
N ALA A 169 5.35 -56.96 -61.40
CA ALA A 169 3.92 -56.69 -61.39
C ALA A 169 3.53 -55.82 -60.18
N THR A 170 2.53 -54.98 -60.37
CA THR A 170 1.94 -54.11 -59.36
C THR A 170 0.75 -54.79 -58.72
N SER A 171 0.64 -54.74 -57.40
CA SER A 171 -0.43 -55.36 -56.63
C SER A 171 -1.83 -54.84 -56.98
N ASN A 172 -2.88 -55.49 -56.47
CA ASN A 172 -4.15 -54.79 -56.28
C ASN A 172 -3.94 -53.59 -55.34
N PRO A 173 -4.70 -52.50 -55.53
CA PRO A 173 -4.81 -51.47 -54.49
C PRO A 173 -5.33 -52.09 -53.19
N ALA A 174 -4.76 -51.66 -52.07
CA ALA A 174 -5.22 -51.92 -50.70
C ALA A 174 -5.37 -50.58 -49.97
N THR A 175 -6.19 -50.54 -48.93
CA THR A 175 -6.56 -49.28 -48.25
C THR A 175 -5.83 -49.15 -46.92
N LEU A 176 -5.26 -47.98 -46.70
CA LEU A 176 -4.78 -47.49 -45.41
C LEU A 176 -5.90 -46.72 -44.74
N GLU A 177 -6.14 -46.96 -43.46
CA GLU A 177 -7.20 -46.33 -42.68
C GLU A 177 -6.61 -45.78 -41.37
N VAL A 178 -6.84 -44.51 -41.05
CA VAL A 178 -6.49 -43.95 -39.75
C VAL A 178 -7.70 -43.25 -39.15
N THR A 179 -8.14 -43.70 -37.98
CA THR A 179 -9.18 -43.00 -37.20
C THR A 179 -8.51 -41.94 -36.33
N VAL A 180 -8.95 -40.69 -36.46
CA VAL A 180 -8.54 -39.56 -35.62
C VAL A 180 -9.64 -39.26 -34.60
N ILE A 181 -9.31 -39.35 -33.31
CA ILE A 181 -10.22 -39.10 -32.17
C ILE A 181 -9.93 -37.74 -31.53
N LEU A 182 -10.92 -37.19 -30.80
CA LEU A 182 -10.84 -35.88 -30.12
C LEU A 182 -10.10 -36.00 -28.77
N ASP A 183 -9.49 -34.89 -28.36
CA ASP A 183 -8.70 -34.67 -27.13
C ASP A 183 -8.73 -33.15 -26.89
N ASN A 184 -9.82 -32.66 -26.30
CA ASN A 184 -10.17 -31.23 -26.29
C ASN A 184 -9.20 -30.37 -25.47
N ASP A 185 -8.79 -30.87 -24.30
CA ASP A 185 -7.95 -30.17 -23.34
C ASP A 185 -6.44 -30.43 -23.53
N ASN A 186 -6.07 -31.42 -24.36
CA ASN A 186 -4.71 -31.86 -24.67
C ASN A 186 -3.93 -32.41 -23.45
N ASP A 187 -4.62 -33.02 -22.49
CA ASP A 187 -4.02 -33.66 -21.32
C ASP A 187 -3.32 -34.99 -21.68
N GLY A 188 -3.65 -35.54 -22.85
CA GLY A 188 -3.14 -36.78 -23.39
C GLY A 188 -3.95 -38.03 -23.01
N ILE A 189 -5.16 -37.87 -22.50
CA ILE A 189 -6.28 -38.82 -22.51
C ILE A 189 -7.11 -38.47 -23.77
N ALA A 190 -8.36 -38.84 -23.91
CA ALA A 190 -9.16 -38.56 -25.09
C ALA A 190 -10.61 -38.57 -24.62
N ASP A 191 -11.44 -37.65 -25.09
CA ASP A 191 -12.77 -37.36 -24.52
C ASP A 191 -13.65 -38.62 -24.33
N GLU A 192 -13.47 -39.67 -25.16
CA GLU A 192 -14.20 -40.94 -24.99
C GLU A 192 -13.84 -41.75 -23.71
N ALA A 193 -12.72 -41.40 -23.09
CA ALA A 193 -12.11 -42.06 -21.94
C ALA A 193 -11.67 -41.08 -20.85
N ASP A 194 -11.81 -39.78 -21.09
CA ASP A 194 -11.66 -38.72 -20.11
C ASP A 194 -12.89 -38.66 -19.19
N LEU A 195 -12.72 -38.15 -17.99
CA LEU A 195 -13.79 -37.90 -17.03
C LEU A 195 -13.92 -36.42 -16.64
N ASP A 196 -13.02 -35.58 -17.16
CA ASP A 196 -12.91 -34.14 -16.91
C ASP A 196 -12.35 -33.51 -18.20
N ASP A 197 -13.24 -33.31 -19.18
CA ASP A 197 -12.92 -32.98 -20.58
C ASP A 197 -12.25 -31.60 -20.79
N ASP A 198 -12.16 -30.77 -19.75
CA ASP A 198 -11.58 -29.43 -19.79
C ASP A 198 -10.48 -29.15 -18.74
N ASN A 199 -10.24 -30.09 -17.82
CA ASN A 199 -9.31 -30.04 -16.70
C ASN A 199 -9.54 -28.91 -15.70
N ASP A 200 -10.76 -28.44 -15.52
CA ASP A 200 -11.09 -27.53 -14.41
C ASP A 200 -11.14 -28.27 -13.05
N GLY A 201 -11.12 -29.60 -13.07
CA GLY A 201 -11.11 -30.46 -11.90
C GLY A 201 -12.50 -30.98 -11.50
N ILE A 202 -13.57 -30.46 -12.07
CA ILE A 202 -14.93 -30.92 -11.90
C ILE A 202 -15.15 -32.08 -12.89
N LEU A 203 -15.89 -33.10 -12.48
CA LEU A 203 -16.13 -34.25 -13.36
C LEU A 203 -17.30 -33.97 -14.31
N ASP A 204 -17.22 -34.47 -15.53
CA ASP A 204 -18.29 -34.40 -16.54
C ASP A 204 -19.67 -34.84 -15.99
N THR A 205 -19.64 -35.81 -15.07
CA THR A 205 -20.85 -36.36 -14.44
C THR A 205 -21.47 -35.46 -13.36
N GLU A 206 -20.69 -34.54 -12.81
CA GLU A 206 -21.13 -33.57 -11.81
C GLU A 206 -21.54 -32.23 -12.46
N GLU A 207 -20.92 -31.85 -13.58
CA GLU A 207 -21.32 -30.72 -14.42
C GLU A 207 -22.59 -31.05 -15.23
N CYS A 208 -22.62 -32.25 -15.80
CA CYS A 208 -23.75 -32.75 -16.58
C CYS A 208 -24.36 -34.03 -15.97
N PRO A 209 -25.02 -33.99 -14.80
CA PRO A 209 -25.57 -35.18 -14.13
C PRO A 209 -26.71 -35.90 -14.88
N ASN A 210 -27.19 -35.33 -15.99
CA ASN A 210 -28.14 -35.96 -16.91
C ASN A 210 -27.49 -36.50 -18.19
N LEU A 211 -26.17 -36.36 -18.36
CA LEU A 211 -25.40 -36.95 -19.44
C LEU A 211 -25.28 -38.45 -19.19
N VAL A 212 -25.98 -39.25 -20.00
CA VAL A 212 -25.77 -40.70 -20.00
C VAL A 212 -24.62 -40.97 -20.95
N LEU A 213 -23.42 -41.24 -20.41
CA LEU A 213 -22.26 -41.74 -21.17
C LEU A 213 -22.67 -42.99 -21.97
N ASP A 214 -22.84 -42.88 -23.28
CA ASP A 214 -22.95 -44.06 -24.14
C ASP A 214 -21.52 -44.52 -24.43
N ARG A 215 -21.00 -45.44 -23.60
CA ARG A 215 -19.84 -46.23 -23.98
C ARG A 215 -20.19 -46.92 -25.29
N ASP A 216 -19.49 -46.56 -26.36
CA ASP A 216 -19.62 -47.17 -27.67
C ASP A 216 -19.89 -48.68 -27.57
N PHE A 217 -21.05 -49.11 -28.07
CA PHE A 217 -21.38 -50.51 -28.18
C PHE A 217 -20.58 -51.14 -29.34
N ILE A 218 -19.28 -51.33 -29.15
CA ILE A 218 -18.41 -51.95 -30.15
C ILE A 218 -18.67 -53.46 -30.19
N VAL A 219 -19.31 -53.94 -31.25
CA VAL A 219 -19.40 -55.38 -31.57
C VAL A 219 -18.27 -55.77 -32.52
N THR A 220 -17.14 -56.26 -32.00
CA THR A 220 -16.09 -56.85 -32.85
C THR A 220 -16.31 -58.35 -33.07
N ASN A 221 -16.21 -58.78 -34.33
CA ASN A 221 -16.25 -60.20 -34.73
C ASN A 221 -14.84 -60.75 -34.94
N ALA A 222 -14.36 -61.57 -34.01
CA ALA A 222 -13.24 -62.49 -34.25
C ALA A 222 -13.70 -63.94 -34.06
N GLN A 223 -14.03 -64.60 -35.18
CA GLN A 223 -14.12 -66.05 -35.42
C GLN A 223 -14.46 -66.99 -34.23
N ALA A 224 -15.66 -67.60 -34.34
CA ALA A 224 -16.12 -68.83 -33.67
C ALA A 224 -16.54 -68.75 -32.19
N GLY A 225 -17.75 -68.21 -31.97
CA GLY A 225 -18.76 -68.88 -31.14
C GLY A 225 -18.58 -68.87 -29.62
N LEU A 226 -18.45 -67.69 -29.02
CA LEU A 226 -18.99 -67.36 -27.69
C LEU A 226 -19.03 -65.82 -27.53
N ILE A 227 -20.16 -65.27 -27.08
CA ILE A 227 -20.26 -63.87 -26.62
C ILE A 227 -19.53 -63.80 -25.28
N THR A 228 -18.50 -62.96 -25.17
CA THR A 228 -17.89 -62.63 -23.87
C THR A 228 -18.21 -61.18 -23.59
N VAL A 229 -19.06 -60.93 -22.59
CA VAL A 229 -19.20 -59.62 -21.97
C VAL A 229 -17.97 -59.45 -21.08
N VAL A 230 -17.11 -58.47 -21.36
CA VAL A 230 -16.09 -58.02 -20.41
C VAL A 230 -16.62 -56.74 -19.78
N GLU A 231 -17.31 -56.88 -18.65
CA GLU A 231 -17.62 -55.76 -17.76
C GLU A 231 -16.36 -55.40 -16.97
N GLY A 232 -15.89 -54.16 -17.11
CA GLY A 232 -15.26 -53.43 -16.02
C GLY A 232 -16.36 -52.69 -15.27
N GLY A 233 -16.83 -53.26 -14.15
CA GLY A 233 -17.84 -52.65 -13.30
C GLY A 233 -17.93 -53.41 -11.98
N ALA A 234 -17.70 -52.72 -10.86
CA ALA A 234 -17.71 -53.31 -9.54
C ALA A 234 -19.12 -53.74 -9.09
N SER A 235 -19.30 -55.05 -8.89
CA SER A 235 -20.11 -55.72 -7.86
C SER A 235 -21.45 -55.09 -7.39
N GLY A 236 -22.54 -55.49 -8.07
CA GLY A 236 -23.49 -56.41 -7.42
C GLY A 236 -24.96 -55.99 -7.27
N THR A 237 -25.84 -56.62 -8.06
CA THR A 237 -27.04 -57.31 -7.55
C THR A 237 -27.38 -58.53 -8.43
N PRO A 238 -28.06 -59.59 -7.92
CA PRO A 238 -28.08 -60.92 -8.55
C PRO A 238 -29.44 -61.37 -9.10
N PHE A 239 -29.43 -62.43 -9.95
CA PHE A 239 -30.52 -63.32 -10.40
C PHE A 239 -31.31 -62.91 -11.66
N VAL A 240 -31.66 -63.80 -12.62
CA VAL A 240 -31.98 -65.25 -12.57
C VAL A 240 -31.47 -65.98 -13.82
N THR A 241 -30.83 -67.14 -13.61
CA THR A 241 -30.74 -68.23 -14.61
C THR A 241 -31.96 -69.14 -14.47
N ASP A 242 -32.57 -69.58 -15.57
CA ASP A 242 -33.24 -70.89 -15.59
C ASP A 242 -33.01 -71.58 -16.93
N ALA A 243 -32.20 -72.63 -16.87
CA ALA A 243 -32.07 -73.63 -17.91
C ALA A 243 -32.97 -74.82 -17.54
N GLY A 244 -34.03 -75.04 -18.32
CA GLY A 244 -34.94 -76.18 -18.21
C GLY A 244 -34.94 -77.04 -19.49
N PRO A 245 -34.79 -78.38 -19.41
CA PRO A 245 -34.55 -79.27 -20.55
C PRO A 245 -35.85 -79.82 -21.17
N GLY A 246 -36.00 -79.84 -22.50
CA GLY A 246 -36.88 -80.85 -23.13
C GLY A 246 -37.69 -80.59 -24.41
N ASN A 247 -37.33 -79.68 -25.32
CA ASN A 247 -37.87 -79.71 -26.69
C ASN A 247 -36.88 -79.18 -27.74
N ASN A 248 -36.63 -80.00 -28.75
CA ASN A 248 -35.73 -79.72 -29.88
C ASN A 248 -36.55 -79.42 -31.14
N GLU A 249 -37.33 -78.35 -31.12
CA GLU A 249 -37.76 -77.69 -32.35
C GLU A 249 -37.10 -76.32 -32.34
N GLU A 250 -36.18 -76.10 -33.29
CA GLU A 250 -35.57 -74.79 -33.46
C GLU A 250 -36.56 -73.91 -34.15
N GLY A 251 -37.29 -73.30 -33.26
CA GLY A 251 -38.06 -72.18 -33.59
C GLY A 251 -38.42 -71.32 -32.41
N ILE A 252 -38.97 -70.17 -32.74
CA ILE A 252 -40.02 -70.26 -33.77
C ILE A 252 -39.53 -69.88 -35.20
N ARG A 253 -38.92 -70.83 -35.93
CA ARG A 253 -39.19 -71.11 -37.33
C ARG A 253 -40.18 -72.26 -37.37
N TYR A 254 -41.44 -71.96 -37.70
CA TYR A 254 -42.31 -72.97 -38.30
C TYR A 254 -42.07 -72.92 -39.81
N ILE A 255 -41.40 -73.94 -40.35
CA ILE A 255 -41.33 -74.17 -41.79
C ILE A 255 -42.61 -74.89 -42.18
N ASP A 256 -43.45 -74.26 -43.01
CA ASP A 256 -44.35 -75.04 -43.86
C ASP A 256 -43.59 -75.43 -45.14
N GLN A 257 -43.27 -76.72 -45.28
CA GLN A 257 -42.81 -77.31 -46.53
C GLN A 257 -44.01 -77.53 -47.48
N ALA A 258 -44.49 -76.46 -48.11
CA ALA A 258 -45.34 -76.55 -49.29
C ALA A 258 -45.34 -75.25 -50.13
N ALA A 259 -44.40 -75.18 -51.08
CA ALA A 259 -44.36 -74.30 -52.28
C ALA A 259 -44.09 -72.78 -52.10
N ASN A 260 -42.92 -72.35 -52.64
CA ASN A 260 -42.45 -70.98 -52.98
C ASN A 260 -42.37 -69.91 -51.86
N PRO A 261 -41.20 -69.27 -51.63
CA PRO A 261 -41.01 -68.34 -50.52
C PRO A 261 -41.47 -66.91 -50.86
N THR A 262 -42.27 -66.32 -49.97
CA THR A 262 -42.41 -64.86 -49.79
C THR A 262 -42.45 -64.64 -48.27
N PHE A 263 -41.53 -63.82 -47.75
CA PHE A 263 -41.49 -63.46 -46.33
C PHE A 263 -41.90 -61.99 -46.21
N TYR A 264 -43.09 -61.74 -45.67
CA TYR A 264 -43.52 -60.43 -45.17
C TYR A 264 -44.46 -60.71 -44.01
N ARG A 265 -44.14 -60.29 -42.77
CA ARG A 265 -45.13 -59.89 -41.74
C ARG A 265 -44.52 -59.02 -40.64
N ILE A 266 -44.87 -57.74 -40.70
CA ILE A 266 -45.28 -56.94 -39.54
C ILE A 266 -46.63 -57.51 -39.06
N ASN A 267 -46.77 -57.89 -37.79
CA ASN A 267 -48.08 -57.98 -37.14
C ASN A 267 -47.88 -57.71 -35.63
N GLY A 268 -48.63 -56.84 -34.97
CA GLY A 268 -50.09 -56.77 -35.07
C GLY A 268 -50.78 -57.75 -34.15
N GLN A 269 -50.24 -57.98 -32.93
CA GLN A 269 -50.96 -58.06 -31.64
C GLN A 269 -50.03 -58.62 -30.54
N GLY A 270 -49.50 -57.74 -29.68
CA GLY A 270 -49.05 -58.04 -28.32
C GLY A 270 -47.53 -58.19 -28.11
N ASN A 271 -46.92 -57.08 -27.66
CA ASN A 271 -45.59 -56.91 -27.04
C ASN A 271 -44.37 -56.83 -27.98
N ASP A 272 -44.27 -55.73 -28.73
CA ASP A 272 -42.97 -55.14 -29.10
C ASP A 272 -42.52 -54.22 -27.94
N PHE A 273 -41.24 -54.26 -27.57
CA PHE A 273 -40.71 -53.54 -26.41
C PHE A 273 -40.38 -52.10 -26.79
N SER A 274 -41.33 -51.20 -26.54
CA SER A 274 -41.05 -49.81 -26.22
C SER A 274 -40.94 -49.72 -24.70
N TYR A 275 -39.86 -49.15 -24.17
CA TYR A 275 -39.76 -48.88 -22.74
C TYR A 275 -39.36 -47.42 -22.51
N LEU A 276 -39.83 -46.86 -21.40
CA LEU A 276 -39.36 -45.58 -20.91
C LEU A 276 -38.15 -45.83 -20.03
N ASP A 277 -37.09 -45.08 -20.28
CA ASP A 277 -36.03 -44.87 -19.30
C ASP A 277 -36.04 -43.39 -18.93
N GLY A 278 -36.38 -43.09 -17.68
CA GLY A 278 -36.62 -41.71 -17.24
C GLY A 278 -37.62 -40.93 -18.12
N ASN A 279 -37.17 -39.77 -18.62
CA ASN A 279 -37.96 -38.87 -19.47
C ASN A 279 -37.83 -39.17 -20.99
N SER A 280 -37.07 -40.18 -21.38
CA SER A 280 -36.74 -40.48 -22.78
C SER A 280 -37.67 -41.53 -23.40
N LEU A 281 -38.01 -41.35 -24.68
CA LEU A 281 -38.85 -42.27 -25.46
C LEU A 281 -38.03 -42.97 -26.54
N ILE A 282 -37.68 -44.25 -26.33
CA ILE A 282 -36.83 -44.99 -27.28
C ILE A 282 -37.69 -45.85 -28.25
N TYR A 283 -37.44 -45.72 -29.56
CA TYR A 283 -38.00 -46.57 -30.61
C TYR A 283 -36.91 -47.41 -31.29
N ARG A 284 -37.21 -48.68 -31.59
CA ARG A 284 -36.33 -49.56 -32.38
C ARG A 284 -37.03 -49.95 -33.67
N LEU A 285 -36.48 -49.57 -34.83
CA LEU A 285 -37.03 -49.89 -36.15
C LEU A 285 -36.15 -50.94 -36.86
N PHE A 286 -36.76 -51.97 -37.44
CA PHE A 286 -36.07 -52.91 -38.34
C PHE A 286 -36.76 -52.90 -39.70
N LEU A 287 -35.99 -52.71 -40.78
CA LEU A 287 -36.45 -52.91 -42.15
C LEU A 287 -35.43 -53.82 -42.87
N GLU A 288 -35.85 -55.03 -43.25
CA GLU A 288 -35.21 -55.80 -44.32
C GLU A 288 -36.21 -55.87 -45.48
N ASP A 289 -35.80 -55.52 -46.69
CA ASP A 289 -36.50 -55.95 -47.92
C ASP A 289 -35.56 -56.84 -48.76
N PRO A 290 -35.97 -58.07 -49.12
CA PRO A 290 -35.16 -58.97 -49.90
C PRO A 290 -35.38 -58.74 -51.40
N GLY A 291 -34.49 -57.95 -52.00
CA GLY A 291 -34.18 -58.01 -53.43
C GLY A 291 -34.86 -56.98 -54.32
N GLU A 292 -34.17 -55.86 -54.54
CA GLU A 292 -33.96 -55.12 -55.79
C GLU A 292 -32.96 -53.98 -55.51
N ASP A 293 -32.44 -53.38 -56.57
CA ASP A 293 -31.20 -52.61 -56.66
C ASP A 293 -31.41 -51.09 -56.31
N TRP A 294 -30.60 -50.56 -55.37
CA TRP A 294 -30.28 -49.13 -55.04
C TRP A 294 -31.37 -48.18 -54.46
N PHE A 295 -31.21 -47.77 -53.19
CA PHE A 295 -31.74 -46.50 -52.61
C PHE A 295 -30.90 -46.08 -51.39
N GLY A 296 -30.64 -44.77 -51.24
CA GLY A 296 -30.12 -44.13 -50.02
C GLY A 296 -30.78 -42.77 -49.86
N GLY A 297 -31.15 -42.39 -48.63
CA GLY A 297 -31.75 -41.10 -48.30
C GLY A 297 -31.93 -40.93 -46.79
N THR A 298 -31.86 -39.68 -46.32
CA THR A 298 -32.11 -39.27 -44.93
C THR A 298 -33.52 -38.65 -44.83
N THR A 299 -34.18 -38.80 -43.68
CA THR A 299 -35.38 -38.03 -43.33
C THR A 299 -35.26 -37.58 -41.89
N ASP A 300 -35.47 -36.30 -41.65
CA ASP A 300 -35.54 -35.71 -40.30
C ASP A 300 -37.03 -35.62 -39.94
N VAL A 301 -37.41 -36.05 -38.73
CA VAL A 301 -38.82 -36.04 -38.30
C VAL A 301 -38.96 -35.37 -36.95
N ARG A 302 -39.23 -34.06 -37.01
CA ARG A 302 -39.47 -33.22 -35.84
C ARG A 302 -40.84 -33.46 -35.21
N LEU A 303 -40.87 -33.99 -33.99
CA LEU A 303 -42.05 -33.92 -33.11
C LEU A 303 -42.04 -32.60 -32.33
N VAL A 304 -43.21 -32.05 -32.01
CA VAL A 304 -43.36 -30.85 -31.17
C VAL A 304 -44.33 -31.13 -30.03
N SER A 305 -44.18 -30.43 -28.90
CA SER A 305 -45.04 -30.56 -27.72
C SER A 305 -46.54 -30.58 -28.09
N GLY A 306 -47.24 -31.63 -27.65
CA GLY A 306 -48.68 -31.84 -27.91
C GLY A 306 -49.03 -32.66 -29.18
N ALA A 307 -48.06 -33.23 -29.89
CA ALA A 307 -48.31 -34.09 -31.06
C ALA A 307 -49.00 -35.41 -30.68
N THR A 308 -50.10 -35.77 -31.37
CA THR A 308 -50.85 -37.03 -31.11
C THR A 308 -50.48 -38.19 -32.06
N THR A 309 -49.65 -37.92 -33.07
CA THR A 309 -49.22 -38.86 -34.11
C THR A 309 -47.85 -38.46 -34.65
N LEU A 310 -46.94 -39.43 -34.82
CA LEU A 310 -45.67 -39.31 -35.54
C LEU A 310 -45.90 -39.64 -37.02
N THR A 311 -45.46 -38.77 -37.93
CA THR A 311 -45.57 -38.97 -39.39
C THR A 311 -44.19 -38.94 -40.02
N LEU A 312 -43.72 -40.07 -40.57
CA LEU A 312 -42.47 -40.12 -41.36
C LEU A 312 -42.79 -39.81 -42.83
N ASP A 313 -42.18 -38.76 -43.41
CA ASP A 313 -42.28 -38.41 -44.84
C ASP A 313 -41.01 -38.83 -45.58
N LEU A 314 -41.14 -39.75 -46.55
CA LEU A 314 -40.02 -40.31 -47.31
C LEU A 314 -39.88 -39.70 -48.71
N THR A 315 -40.39 -38.48 -48.94
CA THR A 315 -40.58 -37.92 -50.30
C THR A 315 -39.67 -36.74 -50.71
N GLN A 316 -38.75 -36.26 -49.86
CA GLN A 316 -37.83 -35.16 -50.21
C GLN A 316 -36.52 -35.67 -50.86
N ASP A 317 -36.01 -34.95 -51.87
CA ASP A 317 -34.91 -35.32 -52.78
C ASP A 317 -33.58 -34.66 -52.38
N PRO A 318 -32.50 -35.40 -52.06
CA PRO A 318 -31.17 -34.85 -51.85
C PRO A 318 -30.30 -35.00 -53.12
N PHE A 319 -29.87 -33.86 -53.68
CA PHE A 319 -28.80 -33.73 -54.71
C PHE A 319 -29.14 -33.93 -56.22
N GLY A 320 -30.22 -33.33 -56.73
CA GLY A 320 -30.17 -32.68 -58.06
C GLY A 320 -29.91 -33.53 -59.31
N GLU A 321 -30.13 -34.85 -59.28
CA GLU A 321 -30.15 -35.73 -60.46
C GLU A 321 -31.58 -36.03 -60.91
N THR A 322 -31.79 -36.22 -62.21
CA THR A 322 -33.15 -36.23 -62.81
C THR A 322 -33.92 -37.55 -62.64
N GLN A 323 -35.16 -37.44 -62.13
CA GLN A 323 -36.07 -38.55 -61.78
C GLN A 323 -36.34 -39.63 -62.85
N PRO A 324 -36.56 -40.90 -62.43
CA PRO A 324 -37.46 -41.81 -63.12
C PRO A 324 -38.90 -41.67 -62.59
N ALA A 325 -39.83 -41.48 -63.51
CA ALA A 325 -41.26 -41.40 -63.23
C ALA A 325 -41.83 -42.77 -62.80
N LEU A 326 -42.42 -42.88 -61.59
CA LEU A 326 -43.72 -43.54 -61.31
C LEU A 326 -44.01 -43.70 -59.78
N ILE A 327 -44.73 -42.72 -59.22
CA ILE A 327 -45.85 -42.78 -58.24
C ILE A 327 -45.71 -43.55 -56.89
N GLY A 328 -45.72 -42.76 -55.80
CA GLY A 328 -46.37 -43.08 -54.52
C GLY A 328 -45.83 -42.25 -53.35
N GLU A 329 -46.59 -41.29 -52.82
CA GLU A 329 -46.28 -40.63 -51.54
C GLU A 329 -46.37 -41.65 -50.40
N TYR A 330 -45.26 -41.93 -49.71
CA TYR A 330 -45.22 -42.85 -48.56
C TYR A 330 -45.13 -42.06 -47.25
N PHE A 331 -46.23 -42.04 -46.49
CA PHE A 331 -46.28 -41.52 -45.13
C PHE A 331 -46.54 -42.68 -44.14
N LEU A 332 -45.71 -42.83 -43.11
CA LEU A 332 -45.97 -43.75 -41.99
C LEU A 332 -46.49 -42.97 -40.79
N ASN A 333 -47.73 -43.25 -40.35
CA ASN A 333 -48.37 -42.56 -39.23
C ASN A 333 -48.46 -43.48 -37.99
N VAL A 334 -47.78 -43.12 -36.89
CA VAL A 334 -47.78 -43.85 -35.61
C VAL A 334 -48.54 -43.05 -34.53
N PRO A 335 -49.60 -43.58 -33.90
CA PRO A 335 -50.32 -42.87 -32.83
C PRO A 335 -49.53 -42.84 -31.52
N LEU A 336 -49.39 -41.66 -30.92
CA LEU A 336 -48.72 -41.46 -29.63
C LEU A 336 -49.77 -41.43 -28.51
N THR A 337 -49.95 -42.55 -27.78
CA THR A 337 -50.92 -42.64 -26.67
C THR A 337 -50.33 -43.38 -25.47
N ALA A 338 -50.67 -42.98 -24.24
CA ALA A 338 -50.19 -43.63 -23.01
C ALA A 338 -50.42 -45.16 -22.99
N ALA A 339 -51.53 -45.61 -23.56
CA ALA A 339 -51.86 -47.02 -23.67
C ALA A 339 -50.96 -47.80 -24.64
N ALA A 340 -50.35 -47.15 -25.64
CA ALA A 340 -49.42 -47.77 -26.57
C ALA A 340 -48.04 -48.03 -25.94
N PHE A 341 -47.67 -47.25 -24.91
CA PHE A 341 -46.38 -47.34 -24.21
C PHE A 341 -46.47 -48.04 -22.84
N GLY A 342 -47.66 -48.54 -22.47
CA GLY A 342 -47.85 -49.29 -21.22
C GLY A 342 -47.73 -48.45 -19.93
N VAL A 343 -47.73 -47.11 -20.02
CA VAL A 343 -47.59 -46.18 -18.89
C VAL A 343 -48.91 -45.47 -18.54
N THR A 344 -48.95 -44.77 -17.41
CA THR A 344 -50.13 -43.97 -17.03
C THR A 344 -50.22 -42.70 -17.89
N GLN A 345 -51.44 -42.17 -18.08
CA GLN A 345 -51.63 -40.93 -18.85
C GLN A 345 -50.85 -39.76 -18.26
N ALA A 346 -50.72 -39.66 -16.93
CA ALA A 346 -49.92 -38.61 -16.29
C ALA A 346 -48.42 -38.76 -16.60
N THR A 347 -47.87 -39.97 -16.51
CA THR A 347 -46.47 -40.24 -16.90
C THR A 347 -46.23 -39.93 -18.37
N PHE A 348 -47.18 -40.29 -19.23
CA PHE A 348 -47.11 -40.04 -20.66
C PHE A 348 -47.18 -38.54 -21.00
N ASP A 349 -48.05 -37.79 -20.31
CA ASP A 349 -48.20 -36.35 -20.51
C ASP A 349 -46.99 -35.57 -19.96
N THR A 350 -46.38 -36.01 -18.85
CA THR A 350 -45.13 -35.45 -18.31
C THR A 350 -43.96 -35.67 -19.27
N VAL A 351 -43.84 -36.85 -19.86
CA VAL A 351 -42.81 -37.15 -20.86
C VAL A 351 -43.03 -36.31 -22.12
N LEU A 352 -44.27 -36.18 -22.61
CA LEU A 352 -44.56 -35.31 -23.76
C LEU A 352 -44.38 -33.82 -23.51
N SER A 353 -44.54 -33.35 -22.27
CA SER A 353 -44.33 -31.93 -21.93
C SER A 353 -42.86 -31.57 -21.75
N ASN A 354 -42.00 -32.56 -21.53
CA ASN A 354 -40.55 -32.40 -21.40
C ASN A 354 -39.81 -32.68 -22.74
N LEU A 355 -40.54 -32.95 -23.82
CA LEU A 355 -39.97 -33.15 -25.16
C LEU A 355 -40.09 -31.86 -25.97
N ASP A 356 -38.98 -31.18 -26.23
CA ASP A 356 -38.95 -30.00 -27.11
C ASP A 356 -38.91 -30.36 -28.60
N ALA A 357 -38.19 -31.42 -28.96
CA ALA A 357 -38.34 -32.17 -30.20
C ALA A 357 -37.75 -33.60 -30.08
N ILE A 358 -38.16 -34.51 -30.96
CA ILE A 358 -37.40 -35.74 -31.26
C ILE A 358 -36.99 -35.57 -32.73
N ASP A 359 -35.73 -35.81 -33.06
CA ASP A 359 -35.29 -36.01 -34.44
C ASP A 359 -34.74 -37.43 -34.60
N ILE A 360 -35.01 -38.08 -35.72
CA ILE A 360 -34.53 -39.43 -36.01
C ILE A 360 -33.81 -39.37 -37.34
N ARG A 361 -32.47 -39.37 -37.32
CA ARG A 361 -31.68 -39.62 -38.53
C ARG A 361 -31.47 -41.12 -38.71
N ALA A 362 -31.65 -41.59 -39.94
CA ALA A 362 -31.26 -42.93 -40.34
C ALA A 362 -30.44 -42.83 -41.63
N GLU A 363 -29.15 -43.13 -41.54
CA GLU A 363 -28.25 -43.23 -42.68
C GLU A 363 -28.01 -44.69 -43.06
N PHE A 364 -27.80 -44.95 -44.34
CA PHE A 364 -27.65 -46.31 -44.88
C PHE A 364 -26.44 -46.37 -45.82
N TRP A 365 -25.36 -47.06 -45.44
CA TRP A 365 -24.17 -47.28 -46.28
C TRP A 365 -23.74 -48.75 -46.35
N LEU A 366 -23.01 -49.14 -47.42
CA LEU A 366 -22.60 -50.53 -47.71
C LEU A 366 -21.08 -50.69 -47.89
N GLY A 367 -20.46 -51.50 -47.03
CA GLY A 367 -19.14 -52.12 -47.25
C GLY A 367 -19.21 -53.65 -47.41
N PRO A 368 -18.18 -54.33 -47.98
CA PRO A 368 -18.23 -55.74 -48.41
C PRO A 368 -18.31 -56.79 -47.29
N THR A 369 -18.24 -56.38 -46.03
CA THR A 369 -18.09 -57.25 -44.85
C THR A 369 -19.19 -57.04 -43.81
N GLY A 370 -20.40 -56.57 -44.18
CA GLY A 370 -21.61 -56.78 -43.37
C GLY A 370 -21.54 -56.35 -41.90
N THR A 371 -20.93 -55.20 -41.60
CA THR A 371 -21.15 -54.44 -40.37
C THR A 371 -22.49 -53.70 -40.47
N LEU A 372 -23.25 -53.73 -39.38
CA LEU A 372 -24.45 -52.90 -39.19
C LEU A 372 -24.06 -51.93 -38.07
N GLU A 373 -23.61 -50.75 -38.44
CA GLU A 373 -23.45 -49.64 -37.50
C GLU A 373 -24.82 -48.96 -37.41
N SER A 374 -25.38 -48.98 -36.21
CA SER A 374 -26.42 -48.04 -35.84
C SER A 374 -25.74 -47.07 -34.90
N GLU A 375 -25.36 -45.91 -35.40
CA GLU A 375 -25.02 -44.78 -34.53
C GLU A 375 -26.34 -44.26 -33.97
N LEU A 376 -26.56 -44.48 -32.67
CA LEU A 376 -27.50 -43.68 -31.93
C LEU A 376 -26.74 -42.42 -31.58
N VAL A 377 -26.90 -41.36 -32.37
CA VAL A 377 -26.44 -40.05 -31.94
C VAL A 377 -27.27 -39.70 -30.71
N PRO A 378 -26.68 -39.52 -29.52
CA PRO A 378 -27.42 -39.02 -28.37
C PRO A 378 -28.09 -37.71 -28.78
N PHE A 379 -29.35 -37.53 -28.40
CA PHE A 379 -29.84 -36.17 -28.29
C PHE A 379 -29.06 -35.55 -27.12
N ASP A 380 -28.45 -34.41 -27.39
CA ASP A 380 -27.92 -33.44 -26.43
C ASP A 380 -29.08 -32.96 -25.54
N GLY A 381 -29.46 -33.84 -24.60
CA GLY A 381 -30.78 -33.86 -24.00
C GLY A 381 -30.86 -33.33 -22.58
N GLY A 382 -29.73 -32.94 -22.01
CA GLY A 382 -29.68 -31.80 -21.12
C GLY A 382 -28.92 -30.72 -21.87
N ASN A 383 -29.44 -29.50 -21.96
CA ASN A 383 -28.52 -28.37 -22.09
C ASN A 383 -27.75 -28.36 -20.76
N CYS A 384 -26.56 -28.98 -20.72
CA CYS A 384 -25.53 -28.59 -19.76
C CYS A 384 -24.63 -27.58 -20.45
N ASP A 385 -25.28 -26.44 -20.66
CA ASP A 385 -24.75 -25.22 -21.23
C ASP A 385 -25.51 -24.19 -20.39
N THR A 386 -24.95 -23.97 -19.21
CA THR A 386 -25.56 -23.26 -18.09
C THR A 386 -25.87 -21.82 -18.51
N ASP A 387 -24.91 -21.15 -19.16
CA ASP A 387 -25.03 -19.76 -19.60
C ASP A 387 -25.68 -19.59 -21.01
N GLY A 388 -25.78 -20.67 -21.77
CA GLY A 388 -26.39 -20.69 -23.10
C GLY A 388 -25.55 -20.00 -24.18
N ASP A 389 -24.23 -19.89 -24.01
CA ASP A 389 -23.32 -19.30 -24.97
C ASP A 389 -22.95 -20.27 -26.12
N GLY A 390 -23.22 -21.56 -25.93
CA GLY A 390 -23.02 -22.65 -26.88
C GLY A 390 -21.74 -23.46 -26.69
N ILE A 391 -20.96 -23.19 -25.65
CA ILE A 391 -20.00 -24.12 -25.04
C ILE A 391 -20.78 -24.97 -24.01
N LYS A 392 -20.36 -26.21 -23.79
CA LYS A 392 -21.00 -27.04 -22.75
C LYS A 392 -20.22 -26.90 -21.49
N ASP A 393 -20.88 -27.07 -20.35
CA ASP A 393 -20.26 -27.00 -19.02
C ASP A 393 -19.01 -27.90 -18.96
N THR A 394 -19.07 -29.16 -19.45
CA THR A 394 -17.89 -30.07 -19.55
C THR A 394 -16.73 -29.61 -20.44
N PHE A 395 -16.86 -28.47 -21.11
CA PHE A 395 -15.84 -27.86 -21.96
C PHE A 395 -15.64 -26.37 -21.62
N ASP A 396 -16.33 -25.87 -20.60
CA ASP A 396 -16.41 -24.47 -20.25
C ASP A 396 -15.86 -24.24 -18.85
N THR A 397 -14.69 -23.61 -18.79
CA THR A 397 -13.98 -23.37 -17.53
C THR A 397 -14.60 -22.26 -16.64
N ASP A 398 -15.73 -21.67 -17.06
CA ASP A 398 -16.53 -20.63 -16.37
C ASP A 398 -18.01 -20.79 -16.79
N SER A 399 -18.63 -21.91 -16.42
CA SER A 399 -19.93 -22.40 -16.89
C SER A 399 -21.09 -21.42 -16.70
N ASP A 400 -21.02 -20.54 -15.71
CA ASP A 400 -22.01 -19.48 -15.47
C ASP A 400 -21.58 -18.08 -15.93
N ASN A 401 -20.36 -17.94 -16.44
CA ASN A 401 -19.85 -16.74 -17.10
C ASN A 401 -19.94 -15.49 -16.22
N ASP A 402 -19.74 -15.67 -14.91
CA ASP A 402 -19.68 -14.58 -13.94
C ASP A 402 -18.27 -14.01 -13.76
N GLY A 403 -17.27 -14.69 -14.35
CA GLY A 403 -15.88 -14.30 -14.38
C GLY A 403 -15.01 -14.96 -13.30
N CYS A 404 -15.56 -15.92 -12.55
CA CYS A 404 -14.81 -16.79 -11.67
C CYS A 404 -14.68 -18.19 -12.31
N PRO A 405 -13.47 -18.73 -12.49
CA PRO A 405 -13.35 -20.06 -13.09
C PRO A 405 -13.93 -21.15 -12.19
N ASP A 406 -14.59 -22.11 -12.81
CA ASP A 406 -15.28 -23.24 -12.17
C ASP A 406 -14.37 -24.01 -11.21
N ALA A 407 -13.12 -24.20 -11.63
CA ALA A 407 -12.06 -24.78 -10.81
C ALA A 407 -11.89 -24.13 -9.43
N VAL A 408 -12.17 -22.83 -9.28
CA VAL A 408 -12.09 -22.06 -8.02
C VAL A 408 -13.40 -22.10 -7.23
N GLU A 409 -14.52 -22.24 -7.92
CA GLU A 409 -15.87 -22.20 -7.34
C GLU A 409 -16.37 -23.54 -6.82
N GLY A 410 -15.72 -24.63 -7.23
CA GLY A 410 -15.90 -25.96 -6.65
C GLY A 410 -15.51 -26.04 -5.16
N ASP A 411 -15.66 -27.20 -4.55
CA ASP A 411 -15.53 -27.40 -3.10
C ASP A 411 -14.10 -27.68 -2.60
N GLU A 412 -13.12 -27.73 -3.51
CA GLU A 412 -11.70 -27.89 -3.19
C GLU A 412 -11.00 -26.54 -2.95
N ASN A 413 -9.80 -26.57 -2.36
CA ASN A 413 -9.02 -25.36 -2.08
C ASN A 413 -8.14 -24.94 -3.27
N VAL A 414 -8.73 -24.83 -4.45
CA VAL A 414 -8.03 -24.35 -5.65
C VAL A 414 -7.89 -22.83 -5.60
N THR A 415 -6.76 -22.30 -6.07
CA THR A 415 -6.45 -20.86 -6.08
C THR A 415 -6.04 -20.43 -7.48
N SER A 416 -6.25 -19.16 -7.83
CA SER A 416 -5.98 -18.65 -9.19
C SER A 416 -4.52 -18.81 -9.66
N ASP A 417 -3.55 -18.88 -8.73
CA ASP A 417 -2.13 -19.14 -9.05
C ASP A 417 -1.86 -20.58 -9.54
N GLN A 418 -2.83 -21.48 -9.39
CA GLN A 418 -2.76 -22.88 -9.82
C GLN A 418 -3.39 -23.11 -11.20
N LEU A 419 -4.00 -22.07 -11.79
CA LEU A 419 -4.73 -22.12 -13.04
C LEU A 419 -3.90 -21.58 -14.22
N ILE A 420 -4.34 -21.90 -15.42
CA ILE A 420 -3.79 -21.34 -16.66
C ILE A 420 -4.28 -19.90 -16.82
N GLY A 421 -3.38 -18.92 -16.72
CA GLY A 421 -3.77 -17.50 -16.73
C GLY A 421 -4.13 -16.88 -18.08
N ALA A 422 -3.90 -17.56 -19.22
CA ALA A 422 -4.29 -17.07 -20.55
C ALA A 422 -4.20 -18.18 -21.61
N GLY A 423 -5.12 -18.16 -22.59
CA GLY A 423 -5.16 -19.13 -23.68
C GLY A 423 -6.58 -19.68 -23.90
N PRO A 424 -6.74 -20.71 -24.73
CA PRO A 424 -8.02 -21.38 -24.94
C PRO A 424 -8.52 -22.15 -23.70
N ASN A 425 -7.64 -22.54 -22.77
CA ASN A 425 -7.98 -23.25 -21.53
C ASN A 425 -7.77 -22.34 -20.31
N ALA A 426 -8.00 -21.02 -20.46
CA ALA A 426 -7.77 -20.08 -19.36
C ALA A 426 -8.87 -20.24 -18.32
N GLY A 427 -8.51 -20.66 -17.10
CA GLY A 427 -9.48 -21.07 -16.08
C GLY A 427 -9.26 -22.51 -15.62
N ALA A 428 -8.80 -23.39 -16.52
CA ALA A 428 -8.44 -24.77 -16.19
C ALA A 428 -7.21 -24.88 -15.27
N ILE A 429 -7.08 -26.01 -14.57
CA ILE A 429 -5.94 -26.32 -13.71
C ILE A 429 -4.68 -26.48 -14.57
N ASP A 430 -3.56 -25.85 -14.18
CA ASP A 430 -2.28 -25.98 -14.89
C ASP A 430 -1.65 -27.36 -14.62
N ILE A 431 -2.17 -28.40 -15.27
CA ILE A 431 -1.75 -29.80 -15.09
C ILE A 431 -0.24 -29.98 -15.32
N ALA A 432 0.40 -29.16 -16.17
CA ALA A 432 1.84 -29.23 -16.40
C ALA A 432 2.66 -28.86 -15.15
N ASN A 433 2.16 -27.93 -14.32
CA ASN A 433 2.80 -27.49 -13.09
C ASN A 433 2.20 -28.10 -11.81
N GLN A 434 0.97 -28.63 -11.87
CA GLN A 434 0.23 -29.18 -10.73
C GLN A 434 0.25 -30.72 -10.64
N GLY A 435 1.07 -31.39 -11.46
CA GLY A 435 1.36 -32.82 -11.30
C GLY A 435 0.69 -33.75 -12.31
N GLY A 436 0.09 -33.21 -13.36
CA GLY A 436 -0.60 -33.93 -14.43
C GLY A 436 -1.98 -34.44 -14.03
N VAL A 437 -2.59 -35.20 -14.91
CA VAL A 437 -3.84 -35.93 -14.68
C VAL A 437 -3.60 -37.35 -14.19
N ASP A 438 -4.65 -38.03 -13.72
CA ASP A 438 -4.61 -39.46 -13.40
C ASP A 438 -4.84 -40.35 -14.64
N ALA A 439 -5.29 -41.59 -14.47
CA ALA A 439 -5.49 -42.52 -15.59
C ALA A 439 -6.87 -42.37 -16.26
N ASP A 440 -7.76 -41.62 -15.62
CA ASP A 440 -9.12 -41.35 -16.02
C ASP A 440 -9.27 -39.85 -16.43
N GLY A 441 -8.17 -39.13 -16.66
CA GLY A 441 -8.16 -37.73 -17.15
C GLY A 441 -8.30 -36.64 -16.08
N VAL A 442 -8.59 -37.00 -14.83
CA VAL A 442 -8.84 -35.99 -13.77
C VAL A 442 -7.53 -35.40 -13.20
N PRO A 443 -7.40 -34.07 -13.01
CA PRO A 443 -6.24 -33.41 -12.41
C PRO A 443 -5.85 -33.96 -11.04
N ASN A 444 -4.58 -34.33 -10.87
CA ASN A 444 -4.04 -34.85 -9.61
C ASN A 444 -4.08 -33.83 -8.45
N LEU A 445 -4.32 -32.55 -8.73
CA LEU A 445 -4.37 -31.47 -7.74
C LEU A 445 -5.56 -31.62 -6.78
N VAL A 446 -6.72 -31.98 -7.34
CA VAL A 446 -8.01 -32.09 -6.66
C VAL A 446 -8.36 -33.54 -6.30
N ASN A 447 -7.75 -34.52 -6.96
CA ASN A 447 -7.90 -35.93 -6.60
C ASN A 447 -7.49 -36.27 -5.17
N ASN A 448 -8.00 -37.39 -4.65
CA ASN A 448 -7.70 -37.93 -3.32
C ASN A 448 -6.21 -37.89 -2.96
N ALA A 449 -5.89 -37.13 -1.90
CA ALA A 449 -4.55 -36.81 -1.40
C ALA A 449 -3.74 -35.82 -2.25
N GLY A 450 -4.40 -35.11 -3.16
CA GLY A 450 -3.95 -33.92 -3.85
C GLY A 450 -3.73 -32.74 -2.90
N ALA A 451 -3.15 -31.66 -3.40
CA ALA A 451 -2.80 -30.51 -2.56
C ALA A 451 -3.99 -29.58 -2.27
N ALA A 452 -4.99 -29.55 -3.16
CA ALA A 452 -6.21 -28.78 -3.00
C ALA A 452 -7.37 -29.60 -2.40
N ASP A 453 -7.31 -30.93 -2.52
CA ASP A 453 -8.28 -31.91 -2.02
C ASP A 453 -8.72 -31.65 -0.57
N SER A 454 -10.01 -31.45 -0.38
CA SER A 454 -10.64 -31.18 0.91
C SER A 454 -11.63 -32.26 1.36
N GLY A 455 -12.19 -33.05 0.42
CA GLY A 455 -13.24 -34.06 0.63
C GLY A 455 -12.79 -35.53 0.55
N GLY A 456 -11.65 -35.81 -0.10
CA GLY A 456 -11.11 -37.16 -0.34
C GLY A 456 -11.69 -37.89 -1.55
N ASP A 457 -12.36 -37.13 -2.43
CA ASP A 457 -13.03 -37.45 -3.69
C ASP A 457 -12.04 -37.72 -4.84
N GLN A 458 -12.57 -38.06 -6.01
CA GLN A 458 -11.88 -37.88 -7.29
C GLN A 458 -12.55 -36.67 -7.94
N GLY A 459 -11.77 -35.67 -8.38
CA GLY A 459 -12.30 -34.38 -8.82
C GLY A 459 -12.98 -33.56 -7.72
N GLN A 460 -13.66 -32.49 -8.13
CA GLN A 460 -14.50 -31.63 -7.30
C GLN A 460 -15.98 -32.06 -7.35
N GLY A 461 -16.76 -31.80 -6.31
CA GLY A 461 -18.09 -32.40 -6.08
C GLY A 461 -19.27 -31.47 -5.75
N ASP A 462 -19.08 -30.17 -5.46
CA ASP A 462 -20.18 -29.19 -5.30
C ASP A 462 -20.21 -28.16 -6.44
N THR A 463 -21.10 -28.35 -7.41
CA THR A 463 -21.26 -27.50 -8.60
C THR A 463 -22.31 -26.40 -8.44
N SER A 464 -22.75 -26.11 -7.21
CA SER A 464 -23.84 -25.15 -6.97
C SER A 464 -23.47 -23.71 -7.34
N ASN A 465 -22.20 -23.32 -7.13
CA ASN A 465 -21.71 -21.98 -7.45
C ASN A 465 -21.35 -21.86 -8.93
N VAL A 466 -20.73 -22.91 -9.50
CA VAL A 466 -20.38 -23.09 -10.92
C VAL A 466 -21.56 -22.92 -11.88
N THR A 467 -22.79 -23.11 -11.39
CA THR A 467 -24.01 -23.01 -12.21
C THR A 467 -24.88 -21.80 -11.88
N THR A 468 -24.44 -20.93 -10.96
CA THR A 468 -25.23 -19.82 -10.44
C THR A 468 -24.42 -18.52 -10.36
N ALA A 469 -24.49 -17.76 -11.45
CA ALA A 469 -23.72 -16.54 -11.60
C ALA A 469 -24.01 -15.53 -10.48
N THR A 470 -22.94 -15.05 -9.86
CA THR A 470 -22.97 -14.19 -8.68
C THR A 470 -22.25 -12.86 -8.97
N GLN A 471 -23.00 -11.75 -8.88
CA GLN A 471 -22.43 -10.42 -8.99
C GLN A 471 -22.41 -9.70 -7.64
N VAL A 472 -21.25 -9.16 -7.28
CA VAL A 472 -21.09 -8.19 -6.20
C VAL A 472 -20.89 -6.79 -6.74
N GLN A 473 -21.53 -5.81 -6.11
CA GLN A 473 -21.37 -4.40 -6.44
C GLN A 473 -21.24 -3.56 -5.18
N ILE A 474 -20.22 -2.71 -5.12
CA ILE A 474 -20.14 -1.63 -4.12
C ILE A 474 -21.12 -0.53 -4.55
N THR A 475 -22.09 -0.25 -3.70
CA THR A 475 -23.17 0.73 -3.92
C THR A 475 -22.91 2.06 -3.23
N MET A 476 -22.05 2.08 -2.21
CA MET A 476 -21.60 3.29 -1.52
C MET A 476 -20.13 3.12 -1.14
N GLN A 477 -19.32 4.07 -1.57
CA GLN A 477 -17.90 4.17 -1.21
C GLN A 477 -17.76 4.87 0.16
N PRO A 478 -16.67 4.61 0.92
CA PRO A 478 -16.32 5.47 2.03
C PRO A 478 -16.00 6.90 1.55
N SER A 479 -16.01 7.86 2.47
CA SER A 479 -15.52 9.21 2.22
C SER A 479 -14.06 9.18 1.74
N PHE A 480 -13.65 10.17 0.95
CA PHE A 480 -12.27 10.27 0.49
C PHE A 480 -11.29 10.55 1.64
N SER A 481 -11.74 11.34 2.61
CA SER A 481 -11.01 11.59 3.85
C SER A 481 -11.97 11.73 5.02
N GLU A 482 -11.49 11.39 6.20
CA GLU A 482 -12.13 11.66 7.48
C GLU A 482 -11.17 12.49 8.33
N VAL A 483 -11.66 13.61 8.85
CA VAL A 483 -10.92 14.47 9.77
C VAL A 483 -11.49 14.24 11.16
N ILE A 484 -10.63 13.97 12.12
CA ILE A 484 -10.98 13.87 13.54
C ILE A 484 -9.93 14.53 14.41
N LEU A 485 -10.33 14.94 15.60
CA LEU A 485 -9.42 15.34 16.65
C LEU A 485 -8.67 14.14 17.23
N GLU A 486 -7.50 14.40 17.80
CA GLU A 486 -6.74 13.41 18.56
C GLU A 486 -7.63 12.82 19.68
N ASN A 487 -7.46 11.53 19.93
CA ASN A 487 -8.29 10.74 20.85
C ASN A 487 -9.78 10.66 20.47
N GLY A 488 -10.15 11.22 19.31
CA GLY A 488 -11.48 11.19 18.73
C GLY A 488 -11.94 9.81 18.27
N SER A 489 -13.09 9.79 17.60
CA SER A 489 -13.68 8.56 17.04
C SER A 489 -14.22 8.81 15.64
N VAL A 490 -13.90 7.93 14.71
CA VAL A 490 -14.30 7.99 13.30
C VAL A 490 -14.97 6.68 12.90
N THR A 491 -15.91 6.74 11.95
CA THR A 491 -16.49 5.53 11.34
C THR A 491 -16.45 5.61 9.83
N PHE A 492 -15.64 4.74 9.22
CA PHE A 492 -15.63 4.50 7.79
C PHE A 492 -16.80 3.57 7.44
N SER A 493 -17.56 3.88 6.39
CA SER A 493 -18.71 3.07 5.97
C SER A 493 -18.73 2.90 4.47
N ALA A 494 -18.99 1.68 4.02
CA ALA A 494 -19.25 1.37 2.62
C ALA A 494 -20.45 0.42 2.57
N THR A 495 -21.17 0.34 1.46
CA THR A 495 -22.23 -0.67 1.31
C THR A 495 -22.04 -1.43 0.02
N ALA A 496 -22.25 -2.74 0.06
CA ALA A 496 -22.24 -3.60 -1.10
C ALA A 496 -23.54 -4.40 -1.19
N VAL A 497 -23.90 -4.78 -2.40
CA VAL A 497 -25.00 -5.70 -2.68
C VAL A 497 -24.48 -6.85 -3.52
N ALA A 498 -25.04 -8.03 -3.28
CA ALA A 498 -24.81 -9.22 -4.10
C ALA A 498 -26.13 -9.76 -4.65
N GLN A 499 -26.08 -10.28 -5.87
CA GLN A 499 -27.19 -10.91 -6.56
C GLN A 499 -26.73 -12.19 -7.25
N ASN A 500 -27.53 -13.26 -7.11
CA ASN A 500 -27.33 -14.52 -7.81
C ASN A 500 -28.39 -14.66 -8.92
N THR A 501 -28.02 -15.25 -10.05
CA THR A 501 -28.95 -15.52 -11.16
C THR A 501 -28.62 -16.84 -11.85
N GLU A 502 -29.66 -17.60 -12.18
CA GLU A 502 -29.59 -18.78 -13.05
C GLU A 502 -30.18 -18.44 -14.44
N THR A 503 -30.22 -17.15 -14.80
CA THR A 503 -30.83 -16.70 -16.06
C THR A 503 -29.85 -15.90 -16.86
N PHE A 504 -29.67 -16.32 -18.11
CA PHE A 504 -28.67 -15.80 -19.02
C PHE A 504 -29.34 -15.28 -20.31
N VAL A 505 -28.75 -14.25 -20.91
CA VAL A 505 -29.24 -13.62 -22.14
C VAL A 505 -28.11 -13.60 -23.17
N GLY A 506 -27.97 -14.73 -23.88
CA GLY A 506 -26.93 -14.93 -24.89
C GLY A 506 -25.54 -15.05 -24.27
N GLY A 507 -25.37 -15.98 -23.34
CA GLY A 507 -24.16 -16.20 -22.53
C GLY A 507 -24.09 -15.31 -21.29
N ALA A 508 -24.44 -14.03 -21.40
CA ALA A 508 -24.26 -13.12 -20.26
C ALA A 508 -25.32 -13.30 -19.15
N PRO A 509 -24.92 -13.33 -17.86
CA PRO A 509 -25.86 -13.34 -16.72
C PRO A 509 -26.80 -12.13 -16.68
N ASP A 510 -28.10 -12.35 -16.38
CA ASP A 510 -29.10 -11.30 -16.18
C ASP A 510 -29.36 -11.04 -14.68
N TYR A 511 -28.71 -10.01 -14.14
CA TYR A 511 -28.85 -9.59 -12.74
C TYR A 511 -30.08 -8.70 -12.46
N ASN A 512 -30.97 -8.45 -13.44
CA ASN A 512 -32.15 -7.63 -13.21
C ASN A 512 -33.21 -8.39 -12.37
N ILE A 513 -33.73 -7.78 -11.30
CA ILE A 513 -34.82 -8.39 -10.52
C ILE A 513 -36.19 -8.04 -11.13
N PRO A 514 -37.03 -9.01 -11.57
CA PRO A 514 -36.81 -10.48 -11.66
C PRO A 514 -36.26 -10.90 -13.05
N PRO A 515 -35.32 -11.87 -13.14
CA PRO A 515 -35.30 -13.14 -12.39
C PRO A 515 -34.29 -13.30 -11.22
N ALA A 516 -33.30 -12.40 -11.05
CA ALA A 516 -32.25 -12.56 -10.03
C ALA A 516 -32.73 -12.55 -8.57
N VAL A 517 -31.95 -13.15 -7.66
CA VAL A 517 -32.20 -13.25 -6.22
C VAL A 517 -31.15 -12.45 -5.44
N ASN A 518 -31.56 -11.77 -4.38
CA ASN A 518 -30.60 -11.08 -3.50
C ASN A 518 -29.87 -12.10 -2.61
N SER A 519 -28.55 -12.10 -2.69
CA SER A 519 -27.61 -12.96 -1.94
C SER A 519 -26.74 -12.18 -0.96
N SER A 520 -27.06 -10.90 -0.71
CA SER A 520 -26.20 -9.99 0.07
C SER A 520 -25.91 -10.43 1.52
N SER A 521 -26.61 -11.45 2.04
CA SER A 521 -26.29 -12.08 3.33
C SER A 521 -24.99 -12.89 3.35
N ASN A 522 -24.48 -13.24 2.17
CA ASN A 522 -23.27 -14.05 1.96
C ASN A 522 -22.03 -13.19 1.67
N LEU A 523 -22.18 -11.85 1.72
CA LEU A 523 -21.06 -10.90 1.63
C LEU A 523 -20.12 -11.06 2.82
N ILE A 524 -18.83 -11.03 2.52
CA ILE A 524 -17.73 -11.07 3.47
C ILE A 524 -17.01 -9.72 3.37
N TYR A 525 -16.74 -9.12 4.52
CA TYR A 525 -16.10 -7.82 4.64
C TYR A 525 -14.76 -7.98 5.36
N GLN A 526 -13.71 -7.37 4.83
CA GLN A 526 -12.39 -7.31 5.48
C GLN A 526 -11.80 -5.91 5.32
N TRP A 527 -11.79 -5.14 6.40
CA TRP A 527 -11.11 -3.84 6.40
C TRP A 527 -9.59 -4.00 6.47
N GLN A 528 -8.90 -3.13 5.75
CA GLN A 528 -7.45 -3.05 5.67
C GLN A 528 -6.97 -1.64 6.02
N GLU A 529 -5.77 -1.54 6.57
CA GLU A 529 -5.05 -0.28 6.77
C GLU A 529 -3.75 -0.23 5.96
N SER A 530 -3.34 0.99 5.61
CA SER A 530 -2.05 1.29 4.99
C SER A 530 -1.38 2.47 5.70
N SER A 531 -0.07 2.38 5.88
CA SER A 531 0.78 3.44 6.44
C SER A 531 1.76 4.01 5.42
N ASP A 532 1.59 3.70 4.14
CA ASP A 532 2.49 4.07 3.05
C ASP A 532 1.73 4.56 1.81
N ASN A 533 0.64 5.31 2.05
CA ASN A 533 -0.24 5.90 1.04
C ASN A 533 -0.82 4.87 0.06
N GLY A 534 -1.26 3.71 0.58
CA GLY A 534 -1.89 2.65 -0.19
C GLY A 534 -0.93 1.79 -1.02
N ALA A 535 0.39 1.88 -0.80
CA ALA A 535 1.35 1.02 -1.50
C ALA A 535 1.36 -0.41 -0.96
N THR A 536 1.14 -0.58 0.35
CA THR A 536 0.94 -1.88 1.01
C THR A 536 -0.26 -1.84 1.95
N TRP A 537 -1.00 -2.95 2.01
CA TRP A 537 -2.23 -3.10 2.79
C TRP A 537 -2.12 -4.25 3.78
N THR A 538 -2.63 -4.03 5.00
CA THR A 538 -2.66 -5.03 6.07
C THR A 538 -4.07 -5.24 6.59
N ASP A 539 -4.51 -6.49 6.68
CA ASP A 539 -5.82 -6.84 7.25
C ASP A 539 -5.93 -6.45 8.73
N ILE A 540 -6.99 -5.74 9.06
CA ILE A 540 -7.38 -5.45 10.44
C ILE A 540 -8.10 -6.69 10.98
N THR A 541 -7.39 -7.50 11.75
CA THR A 541 -7.88 -8.81 12.25
C THR A 541 -8.20 -8.82 13.74
N THR A 542 -7.81 -7.77 14.47
CA THR A 542 -8.06 -7.64 15.90
C THR A 542 -8.43 -6.21 16.26
N ALA A 543 -9.10 -6.03 17.41
CA ALA A 543 -9.54 -4.72 17.87
C ALA A 543 -8.38 -3.76 18.24
N GLY A 544 -7.14 -4.23 18.40
CA GLY A 544 -6.06 -3.38 18.91
C GLY A 544 -6.33 -2.84 20.32
N SER A 545 -5.60 -1.80 20.71
CA SER A 545 -5.79 -1.09 21.99
C SER A 545 -5.62 0.42 21.91
N ASN A 546 -4.91 0.94 20.89
CA ASN A 546 -4.75 2.37 20.64
C ASN A 546 -4.37 2.62 19.16
N PRO A 547 -5.30 2.99 18.28
CA PRO A 547 -6.75 3.07 18.48
C PRO A 547 -7.37 1.69 18.73
N THR A 548 -8.61 1.71 19.21
CA THR A 548 -9.44 0.50 19.26
C THR A 548 -10.32 0.42 18.01
N PHE A 549 -10.14 -0.63 17.21
CA PHE A 549 -10.93 -0.98 16.04
C PHE A 549 -12.15 -1.82 16.42
N SER A 550 -13.28 -1.57 15.75
CA SER A 550 -14.48 -2.39 15.81
C SER A 550 -15.19 -2.41 14.46
N GLY A 551 -15.91 -3.48 14.13
CA GLY A 551 -16.61 -3.60 12.84
C GLY A 551 -15.71 -3.90 11.64
N PHE A 552 -14.44 -4.27 11.85
CA PHE A 552 -13.48 -4.60 10.77
C PHE A 552 -13.88 -5.77 9.86
N ASN A 553 -14.93 -6.53 10.23
CA ASN A 553 -15.54 -7.57 9.42
C ASN A 553 -17.01 -7.28 9.05
N THR A 554 -17.37 -6.00 9.00
CA THR A 554 -18.70 -5.49 8.65
C THR A 554 -18.59 -4.36 7.62
N ASP A 555 -19.72 -3.86 7.17
CA ASP A 555 -19.84 -2.74 6.23
C ASP A 555 -19.40 -1.38 6.82
N ALA A 556 -19.11 -1.33 8.13
CA ALA A 556 -18.58 -0.15 8.80
C ALA A 556 -17.42 -0.47 9.76
N LEU A 557 -16.31 0.27 9.65
CA LEU A 557 -15.17 0.23 10.55
C LEU A 557 -15.18 1.47 11.46
N THR A 558 -15.22 1.26 12.77
CA THR A 558 -15.13 2.32 13.77
C THR A 558 -13.80 2.27 14.49
N LEU A 559 -13.10 3.40 14.52
CA LEU A 559 -11.91 3.64 15.35
C LEU A 559 -12.32 4.54 16.52
N THR A 560 -11.74 4.27 17.69
CA THR A 560 -11.93 5.09 18.90
C THR A 560 -10.59 5.31 19.58
N ASN A 561 -10.42 6.47 20.24
CA ASN A 561 -9.17 6.89 20.86
C ASN A 561 -8.03 6.91 19.85
N VAL A 562 -8.21 7.65 18.76
CA VAL A 562 -7.23 7.69 17.66
C VAL A 562 -6.06 8.61 18.02
N PRO A 563 -4.83 8.10 18.16
CA PRO A 563 -3.67 8.94 18.49
C PRO A 563 -3.15 9.68 17.25
N LEU A 564 -2.42 10.79 17.42
CA LEU A 564 -1.85 11.59 16.33
C LEU A 564 -0.95 10.77 15.39
N SER A 565 -0.30 9.71 15.90
CA SER A 565 0.50 8.76 15.09
C SER A 565 -0.29 8.00 13.99
N TYR A 566 -1.61 8.11 13.97
CA TYR A 566 -2.49 7.56 12.93
C TYR A 566 -2.81 8.56 11.82
N ASN A 567 -2.36 9.82 11.95
CA ASN A 567 -2.50 10.82 10.91
C ASN A 567 -1.86 10.35 9.60
N GLY A 568 -2.56 10.55 8.48
CA GLY A 568 -2.14 10.18 7.14
C GLY A 568 -2.27 8.69 6.79
N ARG A 569 -2.87 7.85 7.66
CA ARG A 569 -3.14 6.44 7.34
C ARG A 569 -4.33 6.32 6.40
N ASP A 570 -4.27 5.35 5.49
CA ASP A 570 -5.37 5.03 4.59
C ASP A 570 -6.12 3.77 5.03
N PHE A 571 -7.43 3.78 4.82
CA PHE A 571 -8.33 2.66 5.10
C PHE A 571 -9.09 2.26 3.84
N GLN A 572 -9.20 0.96 3.59
CA GLN A 572 -10.05 0.43 2.53
C GLN A 572 -10.81 -0.80 3.03
N LEU A 573 -11.94 -1.08 2.40
CA LEU A 573 -12.71 -2.29 2.61
C LEU A 573 -12.55 -3.20 1.40
N VAL A 574 -12.16 -4.44 1.66
CA VAL A 574 -12.21 -5.53 0.69
C VAL A 574 -13.53 -6.26 0.87
N VAL A 575 -14.30 -6.37 -0.21
CA VAL A 575 -15.57 -7.10 -0.24
C VAL A 575 -15.40 -8.35 -1.09
N SER A 576 -15.76 -9.50 -0.51
CA SER A 576 -15.87 -10.78 -1.23
C SER A 576 -17.21 -11.45 -0.95
N HIS A 577 -17.47 -12.58 -1.60
CA HIS A 577 -18.71 -13.32 -1.46
C HIS A 577 -18.45 -14.82 -1.37
N SER A 578 -19.22 -15.56 -0.58
CA SER A 578 -19.01 -17.01 -0.46
C SER A 578 -19.41 -17.81 -1.69
N ASP A 579 -20.28 -17.25 -2.53
CA ASP A 579 -20.81 -17.92 -3.72
C ASP A 579 -20.02 -17.55 -4.99
N ASN A 580 -19.02 -16.65 -4.88
CA ASN A 580 -18.04 -16.35 -5.94
C ASN A 580 -16.75 -15.89 -5.27
N SER A 581 -15.80 -16.82 -5.17
CA SER A 581 -14.53 -16.65 -4.46
C SER A 581 -13.51 -15.79 -5.20
N CYS A 582 -13.69 -15.58 -6.51
CA CYS A 582 -12.82 -14.72 -7.31
C CYS A 582 -13.13 -13.24 -7.12
N THR A 583 -14.36 -12.93 -6.71
CA THR A 583 -14.76 -11.54 -6.45
C THR A 583 -14.04 -11.00 -5.23
N LEU A 584 -13.05 -10.15 -5.50
CA LEU A 584 -12.39 -9.28 -4.54
C LEU A 584 -12.52 -7.84 -5.05
N LEU A 585 -13.40 -7.07 -4.42
CA LEU A 585 -13.60 -5.66 -4.74
C LEU A 585 -13.07 -4.79 -3.61
N ASP A 586 -12.07 -3.98 -3.94
CA ASP A 586 -11.58 -2.93 -3.04
C ASP A 586 -12.46 -1.68 -3.18
N THR A 587 -12.82 -1.07 -2.05
CA THR A 587 -13.36 0.29 -2.05
C THR A 587 -12.28 1.30 -2.45
N GLN A 588 -12.69 2.54 -2.74
CA GLN A 588 -11.72 3.65 -2.72
C GLN A 588 -11.05 3.76 -1.35
N ASN A 589 -9.82 4.26 -1.34
CA ASN A 589 -9.10 4.57 -0.11
C ASN A 589 -9.79 5.75 0.61
N SER A 590 -9.83 5.68 1.93
CA SER A 590 -10.22 6.78 2.81
C SER A 590 -9.03 7.21 3.66
N ASN A 591 -8.57 8.44 3.47
CA ASN A 591 -7.44 8.99 4.22
C ASN A 591 -7.91 9.51 5.59
N LEU A 592 -7.23 9.08 6.65
CA LEU A 592 -7.48 9.56 8.00
C LEU A 592 -6.58 10.74 8.32
N ILE A 593 -7.18 11.89 8.59
CA ILE A 593 -6.51 13.07 9.09
C ILE A 593 -6.83 13.16 10.58
N VAL A 594 -5.78 13.17 11.40
CA VAL A 594 -5.91 13.35 12.85
C VAL A 594 -5.33 14.73 13.15
N SER A 595 -6.19 15.66 13.54
CA SER A 595 -5.80 16.98 14.02
C SER A 595 -5.37 16.88 15.48
N PRO A 596 -4.24 17.49 15.87
CA PRO A 596 -3.94 17.71 17.29
C PRO A 596 -5.00 18.63 17.95
N ASP A 597 -5.01 18.62 19.27
CA ASP A 597 -5.91 19.38 20.17
C ASP A 597 -5.07 19.68 21.42
N SER A 598 -4.19 20.68 21.28
CA SER A 598 -3.09 20.96 22.20
C SER A 598 -3.57 21.44 23.57
N ASP A 599 -4.68 22.15 23.61
CA ASP A 599 -5.30 22.64 24.84
C ASP A 599 -6.40 21.73 25.43
N ASN A 600 -6.88 20.74 24.67
CA ASN A 600 -7.96 19.81 25.02
C ASN A 600 -9.33 20.47 25.24
N ASP A 601 -9.61 21.58 24.56
CA ASP A 601 -10.89 22.26 24.61
C ASP A 601 -11.96 21.59 23.69
N GLY A 602 -11.52 20.74 22.77
CA GLY A 602 -12.33 19.98 21.82
C GLY A 602 -12.56 20.67 20.47
N ILE A 603 -11.83 21.74 20.19
CA ILE A 603 -11.47 22.25 18.87
C ILE A 603 -10.09 21.62 18.52
N GLY A 604 -9.63 21.71 17.28
CA GLY A 604 -8.33 21.14 16.91
C GLY A 604 -7.49 22.22 16.31
N ASP A 605 -6.18 22.11 16.48
CA ASP A 605 -5.20 23.17 16.17
C ASP A 605 -5.27 23.66 14.70
N ASP A 606 -5.86 22.88 13.78
CA ASP A 606 -6.06 23.31 12.39
C ASP A 606 -7.25 24.28 12.18
N VAL A 607 -8.08 24.44 13.21
CA VAL A 607 -9.31 25.25 13.24
C VAL A 607 -9.35 26.18 14.45
N ASP A 608 -8.62 25.84 15.50
CA ASP A 608 -8.37 26.73 16.62
C ASP A 608 -7.65 28.00 16.13
N LEU A 609 -7.86 29.11 16.83
CA LEU A 609 -7.22 30.38 16.53
C LEU A 609 -6.32 30.85 17.69
N ASP A 610 -6.21 30.02 18.73
CA ASP A 610 -5.56 30.23 20.02
C ASP A 610 -5.22 28.82 20.57
N ASP A 611 -4.26 28.14 19.91
CA ASP A 611 -4.00 26.70 20.00
C ASP A 611 -3.67 26.17 21.43
N ASP A 612 -3.24 27.05 22.33
CA ASP A 612 -2.93 26.72 23.73
C ASP A 612 -3.88 27.37 24.74
N ASN A 613 -4.82 28.19 24.27
CA ASN A 613 -5.84 28.90 25.03
C ASN A 613 -5.24 29.87 26.09
N ASP A 614 -4.06 30.44 25.85
CA ASP A 614 -3.43 31.47 26.67
C ASP A 614 -4.08 32.87 26.47
N GLY A 615 -4.90 33.01 25.42
CA GLY A 615 -5.64 34.22 25.09
C GLY A 615 -4.97 35.11 24.06
N ILE A 616 -3.74 34.81 23.65
CA ILE A 616 -3.04 35.31 22.46
C ILE A 616 -3.56 34.49 21.27
N LEU A 617 -3.57 35.07 20.06
CA LEU A 617 -4.12 34.38 18.89
C LEU A 617 -2.98 33.91 18.03
N ASP A 618 -3.04 32.73 17.40
CA ASP A 618 -1.95 32.25 16.51
C ASP A 618 -1.61 33.27 15.42
N SER A 619 -2.59 34.12 15.06
CA SER A 619 -2.44 35.29 14.19
C SER A 619 -1.39 36.34 14.64
N VAL A 620 -0.97 36.26 15.90
CA VAL A 620 -0.01 37.09 16.62
C VAL A 620 1.25 36.27 16.91
N GLU A 621 1.12 35.04 17.39
CA GLU A 621 2.29 34.19 17.70
C GLU A 621 3.00 33.70 16.43
N CYS A 622 2.23 33.26 15.44
CA CYS A 622 2.81 32.56 14.30
C CYS A 622 3.22 33.44 13.13
N PHE A 623 2.98 34.76 13.20
CA PHE A 623 3.13 35.63 12.04
C PHE A 623 4.15 36.73 12.25
N ARG A 624 5.13 36.76 11.34
CA ARG A 624 6.00 37.92 11.14
C ARG A 624 5.40 38.88 10.12
N GLU A 625 5.61 40.19 10.31
CA GLU A 625 5.18 41.23 9.36
C GLU A 625 5.61 40.90 7.91
N PRO A 626 4.66 40.81 6.95
CA PRO A 626 4.98 40.43 5.57
C PRO A 626 5.94 41.42 4.92
N THR A 627 6.98 40.87 4.28
CA THR A 627 7.83 41.65 3.39
C THR A 627 7.03 42.01 2.15
N VAL A 628 6.61 43.28 1.99
CA VAL A 628 5.91 43.78 0.81
C VAL A 628 6.60 43.33 -0.49
N VAL A 629 6.02 42.37 -1.20
CA VAL A 629 6.51 41.93 -2.51
C VAL A 629 5.71 42.64 -3.60
N GLY A 630 6.38 43.18 -4.61
CA GLY A 630 5.72 43.60 -5.85
C GLY A 630 5.15 42.39 -6.62
N THR A 631 4.64 42.63 -7.84
CA THR A 631 4.13 41.58 -8.75
C THR A 631 5.04 40.35 -8.82
N PHE A 632 4.46 39.16 -8.59
CA PHE A 632 5.12 37.86 -8.71
C PHE A 632 5.42 37.51 -10.17
N ASP A 633 6.65 37.10 -10.45
CA ASP A 633 7.11 36.73 -11.79
C ASP A 633 8.12 35.57 -11.75
N ASN A 634 8.66 35.19 -12.91
CA ASN A 634 9.61 34.08 -13.02
C ASN A 634 11.01 34.33 -12.42
N THR A 635 11.25 35.51 -11.84
CA THR A 635 12.51 35.83 -11.15
C THR A 635 12.44 35.62 -9.65
N ASN A 636 11.25 35.68 -9.07
CA ASN A 636 11.02 35.48 -7.63
C ASN A 636 10.10 34.31 -7.31
N THR A 637 9.43 33.73 -8.32
CA THR A 637 8.45 32.65 -8.15
C THR A 637 8.85 31.44 -8.99
N SER A 638 8.86 30.25 -8.39
CA SER A 638 9.08 28.98 -9.10
C SER A 638 8.16 27.88 -8.58
N PHE A 639 7.85 26.90 -9.42
CA PHE A 639 6.91 25.83 -9.12
C PHE A 639 7.64 24.48 -9.17
N ASP A 640 7.52 23.68 -8.11
CA ASP A 640 8.04 22.31 -8.07
C ASP A 640 6.93 21.30 -8.34
N TRP A 641 7.16 20.39 -9.28
CA TRP A 641 6.14 19.49 -9.80
C TRP A 641 6.54 18.03 -9.63
N ILE A 642 5.60 17.22 -9.17
CA ILE A 642 5.66 15.76 -9.24
C ILE A 642 4.96 15.30 -10.52
N GLY A 643 5.75 14.71 -11.42
CA GLY A 643 5.31 14.29 -12.75
C GLY A 643 5.76 15.25 -13.85
N GLY A 644 5.49 14.88 -15.10
CA GLY A 644 5.96 15.62 -16.29
C GLY A 644 4.86 16.40 -17.03
N GLY A 645 3.63 16.41 -16.52
CA GLY A 645 2.45 16.89 -17.23
C GLY A 645 2.09 16.04 -18.45
N GLY A 646 1.38 16.63 -19.41
CA GLY A 646 0.88 15.94 -20.59
C GLY A 646 -0.28 15.00 -20.23
N ASN A 647 -0.19 13.75 -20.69
CA ASN A 647 -1.13 12.68 -20.29
C ASN A 647 -0.76 12.03 -18.94
N GLY A 648 0.31 12.51 -18.27
CA GLY A 648 0.70 12.08 -16.94
C GLY A 648 0.32 13.12 -15.86
N ASN A 649 0.65 12.82 -14.61
CA ASN A 649 0.36 13.71 -13.48
C ASN A 649 1.13 15.04 -13.60
N ALA A 650 0.45 16.12 -13.22
CA ALA A 650 0.99 17.46 -13.05
C ALA A 650 0.68 17.92 -11.61
N ASN A 651 1.24 17.22 -10.63
CA ASN A 651 0.95 17.50 -9.22
C ASN A 651 1.90 18.61 -8.76
N LEU A 652 1.36 19.75 -8.33
CA LEU A 652 2.19 20.80 -7.74
C LEU A 652 2.57 20.35 -6.33
N ASN A 653 3.87 20.20 -6.07
CA ASN A 653 4.40 19.73 -4.80
C ASN A 653 4.55 20.90 -3.82
N PHE A 654 5.25 21.95 -4.25
CA PHE A 654 5.34 23.21 -3.53
C PHE A 654 5.58 24.36 -4.51
N LEU A 655 5.16 25.55 -4.09
CA LEU A 655 5.51 26.83 -4.69
C LEU A 655 6.72 27.40 -3.94
N THR A 656 7.62 28.09 -4.63
CA THR A 656 8.69 28.85 -3.98
C THR A 656 8.57 30.32 -4.36
N ILE A 657 8.42 31.19 -3.37
CA ILE A 657 8.39 32.65 -3.53
C ILE A 657 9.53 33.24 -2.72
N ASN A 658 10.38 34.06 -3.32
CA ASN A 658 11.54 34.70 -2.67
C ASN A 658 12.46 33.74 -1.89
N SER A 659 12.51 32.47 -2.28
CA SER A 659 13.24 31.36 -1.61
C SER A 659 12.54 30.72 -0.40
N VAL A 660 11.29 31.09 -0.09
CA VAL A 660 10.42 30.40 0.88
C VAL A 660 9.52 29.40 0.14
N GLN A 661 9.31 28.22 0.72
CA GLN A 661 8.51 27.14 0.12
C GLN A 661 7.12 27.07 0.76
N TYR A 662 6.09 27.03 -0.08
CA TYR A 662 4.68 26.97 0.30
C TYR A 662 4.08 25.68 -0.26
N SER A 663 3.61 24.81 0.63
CA SER A 663 3.08 23.49 0.29
C SER A 663 1.72 23.18 0.90
N ASN A 664 1.17 24.07 1.75
CA ASN A 664 -0.12 23.86 2.36
C ASN A 664 -1.23 24.38 1.44
N PHE A 665 -1.94 23.47 0.77
CA PHE A 665 -3.02 23.81 -0.16
C PHE A 665 -4.37 23.75 0.55
N ILE A 666 -5.00 24.90 0.78
CA ILE A 666 -6.32 24.97 1.38
C ILE A 666 -7.36 24.66 0.31
N VAL A 667 -8.10 23.57 0.51
CA VAL A 667 -9.08 23.06 -0.44
C VAL A 667 -10.51 23.44 -0.04
N PRO A 668 -11.42 23.66 -1.00
CA PRO A 668 -12.79 24.06 -0.70
C PRO A 668 -13.64 22.90 -0.16
N ASP A 669 -14.61 23.24 0.68
CA ASP A 669 -15.61 22.35 1.26
C ASP A 669 -16.80 22.10 0.35
N SER A 670 -17.19 23.09 -0.43
CA SER A 670 -18.28 22.96 -1.40
C SER A 670 -18.09 23.84 -2.62
N TYR A 671 -18.79 23.44 -3.68
CA TYR A 671 -18.80 24.08 -4.99
C TYR A 671 -20.25 24.32 -5.43
N GLU A 672 -20.56 25.55 -5.84
CA GLU A 672 -21.86 25.92 -6.39
C GLU A 672 -21.72 26.78 -7.66
N GLU A 673 -22.53 26.51 -8.68
CA GLU A 673 -22.58 27.27 -9.93
C GLU A 673 -23.78 28.23 -9.97
N ASN A 674 -23.54 29.48 -10.33
CA ASN A 674 -24.55 30.52 -10.47
C ASN A 674 -24.52 31.15 -11.88
N PHE A 675 -25.19 30.50 -12.83
CA PHE A 675 -25.33 31.01 -14.21
C PHE A 675 -26.49 32.00 -14.35
N ALA A 676 -26.20 33.19 -14.89
CA ALA A 676 -27.16 34.23 -15.21
C ALA A 676 -28.07 33.87 -16.40
N THR A 677 -27.65 32.96 -17.29
CA THR A 677 -28.49 32.49 -18.42
C THR A 677 -28.42 30.98 -18.65
N THR A 678 -29.55 30.39 -19.11
CA THR A 678 -29.72 28.93 -19.24
C THR A 678 -29.44 28.39 -20.66
N SER A 679 -28.62 29.04 -21.50
CA SER A 679 -28.50 28.67 -22.93
C SER A 679 -27.08 28.76 -23.49
N GLY A 680 -26.37 27.65 -23.50
CA GLY A 680 -25.12 27.45 -24.24
C GLY A 680 -23.94 26.99 -23.40
N ASN A 681 -23.93 27.30 -22.11
CA ASN A 681 -22.82 27.07 -21.18
C ASN A 681 -22.62 25.57 -20.92
N VAL A 682 -21.40 25.08 -21.15
CA VAL A 682 -20.96 23.72 -20.82
C VAL A 682 -19.86 23.83 -19.78
N VAL A 683 -20.06 23.24 -18.61
CA VAL A 683 -18.99 23.01 -17.63
C VAL A 683 -18.73 21.53 -17.57
N TYR A 684 -17.45 21.12 -17.45
CA TYR A 684 -17.08 19.75 -17.18
C TYR A 684 -15.75 19.60 -16.46
N GLU A 685 -15.61 18.46 -15.78
CA GLU A 685 -14.36 17.99 -15.22
C GLU A 685 -13.53 17.33 -16.32
N GLN A 686 -12.22 17.53 -16.29
CA GLN A 686 -11.30 16.89 -17.20
C GLN A 686 -10.07 16.39 -16.45
N LEU A 687 -9.82 15.08 -16.52
CA LEU A 687 -8.67 14.40 -15.91
C LEU A 687 -7.86 13.70 -17.00
N ASN A 688 -6.59 14.08 -17.18
CA ASN A 688 -5.64 13.38 -18.07
C ASN A 688 -6.20 13.10 -19.49
N ALA A 689 -6.93 14.06 -20.08
CA ALA A 689 -7.65 13.95 -21.37
C ALA A 689 -8.82 12.95 -21.42
N THR A 690 -9.22 12.36 -20.30
CA THR A 690 -10.48 11.64 -20.15
C THR A 690 -11.55 12.65 -19.73
N SER A 691 -12.55 12.84 -20.60
CA SER A 691 -13.69 13.72 -20.30
C SER A 691 -14.83 12.88 -19.75
N GLY A 692 -15.26 13.18 -18.52
CA GLY A 692 -16.63 12.90 -18.11
C GLY A 692 -17.56 13.79 -18.93
N GLN A 693 -18.04 13.29 -20.07
CA GLN A 693 -18.92 14.08 -20.96
C GLN A 693 -20.28 14.33 -20.26
N GLY A 694 -20.46 15.50 -19.65
CA GLY A 694 -21.74 16.01 -19.18
C GLY A 694 -22.08 17.33 -19.88
N THR A 695 -23.14 17.36 -20.69
CA THR A 695 -23.61 18.60 -21.34
C THR A 695 -24.67 19.31 -20.50
N GLY A 696 -24.34 20.31 -19.69
CA GLY A 696 -25.30 21.41 -19.42
C GLY A 696 -25.37 22.32 -20.65
N PRO A 697 -26.49 22.98 -21.03
CA PRO A 697 -27.68 23.34 -20.26
C PRO A 697 -29.03 22.96 -20.93
N THR A 698 -29.17 21.77 -21.54
CA THR A 698 -30.51 21.20 -21.86
C THR A 698 -30.71 19.70 -21.55
N GLY A 699 -29.80 19.03 -20.84
CA GLY A 699 -30.03 17.66 -20.34
C GLY A 699 -28.88 17.15 -19.47
N ASN A 700 -29.20 16.76 -18.23
CA ASN A 700 -28.44 15.89 -17.32
C ASN A 700 -27.58 16.46 -16.17
N ASN A 701 -27.67 17.74 -15.81
CA ASN A 701 -27.27 18.15 -14.44
C ASN A 701 -28.23 17.61 -13.34
N ILE A 702 -29.35 17.00 -13.76
CA ILE A 702 -30.37 16.39 -12.88
C ILE A 702 -30.30 14.85 -12.89
N GLU A 703 -29.62 14.23 -13.87
CA GLU A 703 -29.53 12.76 -13.95
C GLU A 703 -28.30 12.19 -13.23
N ASN A 704 -27.23 12.98 -13.04
CA ASN A 704 -26.16 12.65 -12.11
C ASN A 704 -26.22 13.62 -10.91
N PRO A 705 -26.76 13.20 -9.75
CA PRO A 705 -26.87 14.05 -8.56
C PRO A 705 -25.51 14.45 -7.96
N ASN A 706 -24.40 13.85 -8.42
CA ASN A 706 -23.07 14.02 -7.84
C ASN A 706 -22.20 15.05 -8.59
N TRP A 707 -22.76 15.84 -9.51
CA TRP A 707 -21.97 16.75 -10.36
C TRP A 707 -21.09 17.74 -9.59
N ASN A 708 -21.67 18.45 -8.63
CA ASN A 708 -20.92 19.40 -7.81
C ASN A 708 -19.80 18.69 -7.04
N SER A 709 -20.04 17.45 -6.60
CA SER A 709 -19.03 16.62 -5.92
C SER A 709 -17.88 16.21 -6.86
N ILE A 710 -18.15 15.99 -8.14
CA ILE A 710 -17.12 15.67 -9.15
C ILE A 710 -16.22 16.89 -9.39
N ILE A 711 -16.80 18.07 -9.66
CA ILE A 711 -16.03 19.31 -9.87
C ILE A 711 -15.27 19.70 -8.59
N LEU A 712 -15.90 19.54 -7.42
CA LEU A 712 -15.24 19.71 -6.14
C LEU A 712 -14.02 18.81 -5.99
N GLY A 713 -14.09 17.55 -6.47
CA GLY A 713 -12.95 16.64 -6.53
C GLY A 713 -11.78 17.22 -7.32
N ALA A 714 -12.03 17.89 -8.45
CA ALA A 714 -10.99 18.58 -9.22
C ALA A 714 -10.35 19.73 -8.43
N PHE A 715 -11.12 20.52 -7.68
CA PHE A 715 -10.58 21.59 -6.83
C PHE A 715 -9.91 21.08 -5.55
N ARG A 716 -10.09 19.82 -5.16
CA ARG A 716 -9.41 19.19 -4.01
C ARG A 716 -8.11 18.46 -4.38
N ASP A 717 -7.91 18.19 -5.66
CA ASP A 717 -6.74 17.48 -6.17
C ASP A 717 -5.60 18.46 -6.50
N THR A 718 -4.36 18.20 -6.04
CA THR A 718 -3.17 19.00 -6.39
C THR A 718 -2.67 18.76 -7.81
N ASN A 719 -3.29 17.83 -8.55
CA ASN A 719 -3.03 17.59 -9.97
C ASN A 719 -3.66 18.67 -10.84
N PHE A 720 -2.85 19.57 -11.40
CA PHE A 720 -3.32 20.63 -12.30
C PHE A 720 -3.72 20.11 -13.70
N ASN A 721 -3.62 18.80 -13.98
CA ASN A 721 -4.27 18.17 -15.14
C ASN A 721 -5.70 17.67 -14.86
N HIS A 722 -6.18 17.78 -13.62
CA HIS A 722 -7.55 17.43 -13.19
C HIS A 722 -8.33 18.70 -12.87
N TYR A 723 -9.13 19.28 -13.77
CA TYR A 723 -9.55 20.69 -13.66
C TYR A 723 -10.99 20.92 -14.08
N GLN A 724 -11.49 22.11 -13.75
CA GLN A 724 -12.72 22.62 -14.31
C GLN A 724 -12.45 23.25 -15.69
N ALA A 725 -13.11 22.71 -16.71
CA ALA A 725 -13.18 23.31 -18.03
C ALA A 725 -14.55 23.96 -18.25
N MET A 726 -14.55 25.18 -18.78
CA MET A 726 -15.75 25.82 -19.28
C MET A 726 -15.70 25.94 -20.80
N SER A 727 -16.87 25.92 -21.45
CA SER A 727 -16.98 26.26 -22.87
C SER A 727 -18.38 26.77 -23.20
N GLY A 728 -18.52 27.46 -24.34
CA GLY A 728 -19.85 27.70 -24.93
C GLY A 728 -20.61 28.95 -24.46
N SER A 729 -20.06 30.15 -24.69
CA SER A 729 -20.76 31.44 -24.46
C SER A 729 -21.05 31.75 -22.98
N VAL A 730 -20.16 31.33 -22.07
CA VAL A 730 -20.18 31.74 -20.67
C VAL A 730 -20.06 33.27 -20.61
N LEU A 731 -20.92 33.90 -19.81
CA LEU A 731 -20.94 35.36 -19.66
C LEU A 731 -20.04 35.81 -18.50
N ASP A 732 -19.54 37.04 -18.57
CA ASP A 732 -18.83 37.70 -17.47
C ASP A 732 -19.68 37.93 -16.22
N THR A 733 -20.99 37.67 -16.29
CA THR A 733 -21.91 37.67 -15.15
C THR A 733 -22.20 36.28 -14.58
N ASP A 734 -21.66 35.23 -15.19
CA ASP A 734 -21.76 33.86 -14.68
C ASP A 734 -20.60 33.61 -13.72
N PHE A 735 -20.87 33.02 -12.56
CA PHE A 735 -19.83 32.74 -11.57
C PHE A 735 -20.02 31.39 -10.89
N TYR A 736 -18.94 30.89 -10.30
CA TYR A 736 -18.99 29.78 -9.35
C TYR A 736 -18.47 30.25 -7.99
N THR A 737 -18.92 29.55 -6.95
CA THR A 737 -18.61 29.83 -5.56
C THR A 737 -17.87 28.64 -4.96
N LEU A 738 -16.71 28.91 -4.38
CA LEU A 738 -15.95 27.98 -3.55
C LEU A 738 -16.15 28.36 -2.10
N THR A 739 -16.68 27.46 -1.28
CA THR A 739 -16.95 27.73 0.16
C THR A 739 -16.01 26.92 1.03
N TYR A 740 -15.52 27.53 2.11
CA TYR A 740 -14.70 26.91 3.14
C TYR A 740 -15.51 26.85 4.43
N ASN A 741 -15.69 25.68 5.01
CA ASN A 741 -16.44 25.47 6.24
C ASN A 741 -15.66 26.04 7.42
N VAL A 742 -14.37 25.74 7.46
CA VAL A 742 -13.37 26.42 8.30
C VAL A 742 -12.98 27.72 7.58
N PRO A 743 -13.31 28.89 8.16
CA PRO A 743 -12.94 30.17 7.57
C PRO A 743 -11.41 30.32 7.47
N VAL A 744 -10.89 30.85 6.35
CA VAL A 744 -9.44 30.94 6.08
C VAL A 744 -8.93 32.32 6.46
N ALA A 745 -8.08 32.42 7.48
CA ALA A 745 -7.45 33.68 7.86
C ALA A 745 -6.48 34.18 6.76
N ILE A 746 -6.52 35.47 6.48
CA ILE A 746 -5.56 36.12 5.59
C ILE A 746 -4.33 36.46 6.41
N SER A 747 -3.21 35.82 6.08
CA SER A 747 -1.90 36.18 6.61
C SER A 747 -1.04 36.91 5.57
N GLY A 748 0.10 37.43 6.03
CA GLY A 748 1.14 37.97 5.17
C GLY A 748 1.76 36.96 4.19
N GLU A 749 1.58 35.66 4.46
CA GLU A 749 2.18 34.53 3.74
C GLU A 749 1.13 33.61 3.09
N SER A 750 -0.12 34.08 3.01
CA SER A 750 -1.19 33.39 2.28
C SER A 750 -1.29 33.92 0.85
N PHE A 751 -1.29 33.02 -0.15
CA PHE A 751 -1.35 33.36 -1.57
C PHE A 751 -2.53 32.70 -2.26
N LEU A 752 -3.15 33.44 -3.16
CA LEU A 752 -4.12 32.93 -4.11
C LEU A 752 -3.41 32.51 -5.40
N LEU A 753 -3.55 31.24 -5.76
CA LEU A 753 -3.11 30.70 -7.05
C LEU A 753 -4.30 30.63 -7.98
N VAL A 754 -4.17 31.27 -9.13
CA VAL A 754 -5.16 31.24 -10.19
C VAL A 754 -4.50 30.62 -11.41
N SER A 755 -4.90 29.41 -11.74
CA SER A 755 -4.38 28.71 -12.90
C SER A 755 -5.31 28.81 -14.10
N GLU A 756 -4.70 28.79 -15.27
CA GLU A 756 -5.38 28.82 -16.54
C GLU A 756 -4.58 28.00 -17.56
N ARG A 757 -5.23 27.38 -18.54
CA ARG A 757 -4.52 26.66 -19.60
C ARG A 757 -4.26 27.56 -20.80
N ASP A 758 -2.99 27.63 -21.17
CA ASP A 758 -2.47 28.37 -22.32
C ASP A 758 -2.43 29.91 -22.19
N GLY A 759 -2.82 30.44 -21.03
CA GLY A 759 -2.72 31.83 -20.60
C GLY A 759 -3.68 32.77 -21.33
N ASN A 760 -4.85 32.31 -21.77
CA ASN A 760 -5.71 33.06 -22.70
C ASN A 760 -6.96 33.69 -22.06
N ASN A 761 -7.36 33.25 -20.86
CA ASN A 761 -8.51 33.74 -20.13
C ASN A 761 -8.11 34.49 -18.85
N GLY A 762 -8.89 35.52 -18.51
CA GLY A 762 -8.72 36.25 -17.27
C GLY A 762 -9.91 36.06 -16.34
N PHE A 763 -9.70 36.26 -15.04
CA PHE A 763 -10.71 36.06 -13.99
C PHE A 763 -10.95 37.32 -13.15
N GLU A 764 -12.20 37.51 -12.75
CA GLU A 764 -12.64 38.43 -11.70
C GLU A 764 -12.88 37.59 -10.43
N ILE A 765 -12.26 37.98 -9.32
CA ILE A 765 -12.29 37.24 -8.06
C ILE A 765 -12.71 38.15 -6.92
N GLU A 766 -13.65 37.67 -6.11
CA GLU A 766 -14.17 38.37 -4.95
C GLU A 766 -14.13 37.46 -3.71
N LEU A 767 -13.61 37.98 -2.59
CA LEU A 767 -13.49 37.27 -1.31
C LEU A 767 -14.58 37.76 -0.35
N TYR A 768 -15.26 36.88 0.38
CA TYR A 768 -16.34 37.24 1.29
C TYR A 768 -16.15 36.66 2.69
N ASP A 769 -16.56 37.41 3.72
CA ASP A 769 -16.59 36.96 5.12
C ASP A 769 -17.86 36.14 5.45
N VAL A 770 -17.96 35.67 6.70
CA VAL A 770 -19.12 34.91 7.21
C VAL A 770 -20.44 35.70 7.22
N ASN A 771 -20.39 37.02 7.05
CA ASN A 771 -21.54 37.92 7.05
C ASN A 771 -21.93 38.39 5.63
N ASP A 772 -21.40 37.73 4.58
CA ASP A 772 -21.56 38.07 3.17
C ASP A 772 -21.00 39.47 2.80
N ASN A 773 -20.05 40.01 3.57
CA ASN A 773 -19.37 41.25 3.20
C ASN A 773 -18.15 40.95 2.32
N LEU A 774 -18.00 41.74 1.25
CA LEU A 774 -16.79 41.71 0.43
C LEU A 774 -15.58 42.14 1.27
N LEU A 775 -14.59 41.26 1.34
CA LEU A 775 -13.29 41.51 1.95
C LEU A 775 -12.44 42.34 0.99
N GLY A 776 -12.09 43.55 1.42
CA GLY A 776 -11.18 44.42 0.67
C GLY A 776 -11.68 44.85 -0.71
N THR A 777 -10.94 44.55 -1.78
CA THR A 777 -11.28 44.93 -3.16
C THR A 777 -11.33 43.75 -4.13
N THR A 778 -12.20 43.82 -5.15
CA THR A 778 -12.26 42.85 -6.25
C THR A 778 -10.92 42.73 -6.97
N LEU A 779 -10.42 41.49 -7.09
CA LEU A 779 -9.17 41.16 -7.78
C LEU A 779 -9.45 40.86 -9.26
N MET A 780 -8.58 41.37 -10.13
CA MET A 780 -8.64 41.15 -11.57
C MET A 780 -7.35 40.48 -12.03
N ILE A 781 -7.45 39.30 -12.63
CA ILE A 781 -6.33 38.57 -13.22
C ILE A 781 -6.44 38.65 -14.74
N ASP A 782 -5.51 39.37 -15.38
CA ASP A 782 -5.41 39.47 -16.82
C ASP A 782 -4.35 38.49 -17.37
N THR A 783 -4.40 38.22 -18.68
CA THR A 783 -3.45 37.33 -19.36
C THR A 783 -1.95 37.62 -19.13
N PRO A 784 -1.49 38.88 -18.92
CA PRO A 784 -0.08 39.15 -18.59
C PRO A 784 0.34 38.77 -17.16
N ASP A 785 -0.60 38.51 -16.26
CA ASP A 785 -0.31 38.22 -14.85
C ASP A 785 0.10 36.75 -14.64
N TYR A 786 -0.16 35.88 -15.62
CA TYR A 786 0.24 34.48 -15.54
C TYR A 786 1.73 34.26 -15.78
N ILE A 787 2.29 33.40 -14.94
CA ILE A 787 3.62 32.80 -15.13
C ILE A 787 3.44 31.48 -15.91
N ASP A 788 4.14 31.35 -17.04
CA ASP A 788 4.23 30.07 -17.76
C ASP A 788 5.13 29.11 -16.98
N THR A 789 4.52 28.06 -16.43
CA THR A 789 5.21 27.08 -15.58
C THR A 789 6.09 26.11 -16.39
N GLY A 790 5.89 26.05 -17.72
CA GLY A 790 6.57 25.10 -18.59
C GLY A 790 6.04 23.66 -18.51
N ILE A 791 5.02 23.39 -17.68
CA ILE A 791 4.38 22.08 -17.60
C ILE A 791 3.34 21.94 -18.72
N PRO A 792 3.48 20.95 -19.62
CA PRO A 792 2.51 20.73 -20.68
C PRO A 792 1.20 20.19 -20.10
N THR A 793 0.08 20.55 -20.71
CA THR A 793 -1.21 19.93 -20.44
C THR A 793 -1.40 18.66 -21.29
N ALA A 794 -2.44 17.87 -21.00
CA ALA A 794 -2.83 16.72 -21.84
C ALA A 794 -3.23 17.11 -23.28
N LEU A 795 -3.54 18.39 -23.51
CA LEU A 795 -3.85 18.94 -24.83
C LEU A 795 -2.57 19.43 -25.53
N SER A 796 -2.36 18.96 -26.76
CA SER A 796 -1.11 19.22 -27.49
C SER A 796 -0.93 20.71 -27.78
N GLY A 797 0.14 21.29 -27.22
CA GLY A 797 0.57 22.67 -27.48
C GLY A 797 0.11 23.71 -26.46
N GLN A 798 -0.49 23.29 -25.36
CA GLN A 798 -0.91 24.13 -24.23
C GLN A 798 -0.06 23.82 -22.99
N ASN A 799 0.25 24.85 -22.20
CA ASN A 799 0.94 24.75 -20.92
C ASN A 799 0.01 25.17 -19.78
N ILE A 800 0.37 24.78 -18.56
CA ILE A 800 -0.27 25.26 -17.34
C ILE A 800 0.33 26.64 -17.00
N ASN A 801 -0.52 27.65 -16.89
CA ASN A 801 -0.16 29.03 -16.56
C ASN A 801 -0.74 29.37 -15.18
N ILE A 802 0.03 30.01 -14.30
CA ILE A 802 -0.39 30.31 -12.92
C ILE A 802 -0.08 31.77 -12.59
N ALA A 803 -1.10 32.52 -12.15
CA ALA A 803 -0.96 33.81 -11.51
C ALA A 803 -0.95 33.60 -10.00
N VAL A 804 -0.06 34.30 -9.31
CA VAL A 804 0.09 34.25 -7.85
C VAL A 804 -0.22 35.64 -7.32
N VAL A 805 -1.04 35.73 -6.27
CA VAL A 805 -1.42 37.00 -5.63
C VAL A 805 -1.36 36.83 -4.11
N ALA A 806 -0.73 37.77 -3.39
CA ALA A 806 -0.78 37.75 -1.94
C ALA A 806 -2.18 38.15 -1.46
N LEU A 807 -2.79 37.37 -0.57
CA LEU A 807 -4.13 37.68 -0.05
C LEU A 807 -4.14 38.98 0.76
N ALA A 808 -3.03 39.30 1.44
CA ALA A 808 -2.83 40.57 2.15
C ALA A 808 -2.88 41.81 1.23
N ASP A 809 -2.64 41.66 -0.08
CA ASP A 809 -2.80 42.76 -1.05
C ASP A 809 -4.27 43.04 -1.39
N ILE A 810 -5.16 42.08 -1.10
CA ILE A 810 -6.59 42.14 -1.40
C ILE A 810 -7.37 42.69 -0.20
N ALA A 811 -7.08 42.18 1.00
CA ALA A 811 -7.70 42.56 2.27
C ALA A 811 -6.68 42.52 3.43
N PRO A 812 -6.92 43.24 4.55
CA PRO A 812 -5.98 43.30 5.68
C PRO A 812 -5.67 41.93 6.30
N SER A 813 -4.45 41.75 6.81
CA SER A 813 -4.07 40.58 7.63
C SER A 813 -5.03 40.41 8.81
N GLY A 814 -5.35 39.18 9.18
CA GLY A 814 -6.37 38.83 10.19
C GLY A 814 -7.82 38.87 9.69
N SER A 815 -8.08 39.27 8.44
CA SER A 815 -9.41 39.10 7.83
C SER A 815 -9.67 37.62 7.52
N VAL A 816 -10.90 37.14 7.63
CA VAL A 816 -11.20 35.71 7.49
C VAL A 816 -12.15 35.43 6.31
N ILE A 817 -11.69 34.62 5.35
CA ILE A 817 -12.40 34.26 4.12
C ILE A 817 -13.36 33.10 4.38
N LYS A 818 -14.65 33.27 4.05
CA LYS A 818 -15.66 32.21 4.09
C LYS A 818 -15.90 31.56 2.73
N TYR A 819 -16.01 32.38 1.68
CA TYR A 819 -16.19 31.89 0.32
C TYR A 819 -15.60 32.84 -0.72
N ILE A 820 -15.26 32.28 -1.89
CA ILE A 820 -14.69 32.97 -3.04
C ILE A 820 -15.66 32.87 -4.20
N ASN A 821 -15.99 34.01 -4.81
CA ASN A 821 -16.70 34.05 -6.07
C ASN A 821 -15.73 34.29 -7.22
N VAL A 822 -15.92 33.53 -8.30
CA VAL A 822 -15.03 33.56 -9.47
C VAL A 822 -15.86 33.70 -10.73
N SER A 823 -15.57 34.74 -11.52
CA SER A 823 -16.22 35.03 -12.80
C SER A 823 -15.17 35.18 -13.90
N PRO A 824 -15.48 34.83 -15.17
CA PRO A 824 -14.59 35.15 -16.28
C PRO A 824 -14.63 36.64 -16.63
N LEU A 825 -13.49 37.24 -16.98
CA LEU A 825 -13.43 38.67 -17.34
C LEU A 825 -14.10 39.03 -18.66
N THR A 826 -14.26 38.07 -19.57
CA THR A 826 -14.85 38.31 -20.88
C THR A 826 -15.77 37.18 -21.30
N ASN A 827 -16.84 37.52 -22.02
CA ASN A 827 -17.76 36.55 -22.60
C ASN A 827 -17.03 35.64 -23.60
N GLY A 828 -17.06 34.31 -23.41
CA GLY A 828 -16.25 33.41 -24.24
C GLY A 828 -16.23 31.93 -23.82
N ASP A 829 -15.03 31.36 -23.86
CA ASP A 829 -14.67 30.01 -23.41
C ASP A 829 -14.65 29.86 -21.87
N GLY A 830 -14.91 30.93 -21.12
CA GLY A 830 -15.28 30.83 -19.69
C GLY A 830 -14.15 30.53 -18.72
N GLY A 831 -12.91 30.34 -19.20
CA GLY A 831 -11.78 29.98 -18.35
C GLY A 831 -11.70 28.48 -18.10
N ASP A 832 -10.52 27.89 -18.28
CA ASP A 832 -10.25 26.51 -17.90
C ASP A 832 -9.03 26.42 -16.98
N GLY A 833 -9.23 25.92 -15.76
CA GLY A 833 -8.22 26.03 -14.72
C GLY A 833 -8.72 25.70 -13.31
N LYS A 834 -8.03 26.26 -12.31
CA LYS A 834 -8.27 26.07 -10.89
C LYS A 834 -7.91 27.31 -10.09
N ILE A 835 -8.54 27.45 -8.92
CA ILE A 835 -8.20 28.43 -7.92
C ILE A 835 -7.92 27.70 -6.61
N PHE A 836 -6.80 28.04 -5.98
CA PHE A 836 -6.38 27.54 -4.67
C PHE A 836 -5.92 28.69 -3.80
N ILE A 837 -6.11 28.53 -2.49
CA ILE A 837 -5.31 29.25 -1.51
C ILE A 837 -4.15 28.32 -1.17
N VAL A 838 -2.92 28.83 -1.28
CA VAL A 838 -1.76 28.20 -0.68
C VAL A 838 -1.31 29.07 0.46
N THR A 839 -1.06 28.46 1.60
CA THR A 839 -0.39 29.11 2.72
C THR A 839 0.93 28.37 2.95
N ASP A 840 1.78 28.94 3.78
CA ASP A 840 2.70 28.11 4.54
C ASP A 840 1.88 27.31 5.58
N SER A 841 2.46 26.24 6.07
CA SER A 841 2.07 25.85 7.43
C SER A 841 2.51 27.02 8.32
N PRO A 842 1.65 27.57 9.21
CA PRO A 842 2.10 28.61 10.12
C PRO A 842 3.41 28.15 10.74
N THR A 843 4.52 28.82 10.40
CA THR A 843 5.78 28.56 11.07
C THR A 843 5.77 29.50 12.23
N CYS A 844 5.15 29.02 13.30
CA CYS A 844 5.18 29.69 14.56
C CYS A 844 6.65 29.86 14.97
N ALA A 845 6.97 31.05 15.48
CA ALA A 845 8.29 31.26 16.03
C ALA A 845 8.47 30.31 17.22
N ASP A 846 9.72 30.11 17.56
CA ASP A 846 10.16 29.36 18.73
C ASP A 846 11.14 30.36 19.34
N THR A 847 10.58 31.26 20.14
CA THR A 847 11.21 32.53 20.56
C THR A 847 12.47 32.27 21.39
N ASP A 848 12.41 31.26 22.25
CA ASP A 848 13.51 30.82 23.11
C ASP A 848 14.36 29.64 22.54
N GLY A 849 13.89 28.96 21.49
CA GLY A 849 14.60 27.86 20.84
C GLY A 849 14.48 26.51 21.55
N ASP A 850 13.47 26.30 22.38
CA ASP A 850 13.26 25.11 23.20
C ASP A 850 12.58 23.92 22.44
N MET A 851 12.12 24.18 21.21
CA MET A 851 11.41 23.30 20.27
C MET A 851 9.90 23.11 20.52
N VAL A 852 9.32 23.83 21.46
CA VAL A 852 7.91 24.22 21.48
C VAL A 852 7.80 25.50 20.65
N VAL A 853 6.67 25.71 19.99
CA VAL A 853 6.49 26.92 19.19
C VAL A 853 5.57 27.84 19.96
N ASP A 854 5.74 29.15 19.81
CA ASP A 854 5.02 30.19 20.56
C ASP A 854 3.50 29.91 20.67
N SER A 855 2.81 29.47 19.61
CA SER A 855 1.37 29.17 19.68
C SER A 855 0.97 27.93 20.48
N LEU A 856 1.95 27.19 20.99
CA LEU A 856 1.79 26.02 21.84
C LEU A 856 2.52 26.19 23.16
N ASP A 857 3.20 27.32 23.34
CA ASP A 857 4.08 27.61 24.44
C ASP A 857 3.37 28.55 25.41
N LEU A 858 3.27 28.13 26.67
CA LEU A 858 2.59 28.93 27.69
C LEU A 858 3.54 29.87 28.45
N ASP A 859 4.83 29.89 28.07
CA ASP A 859 5.93 30.72 28.59
C ASP A 859 6.99 30.91 27.47
N ALA A 860 6.63 31.63 26.40
CA ALA A 860 7.34 31.59 25.11
C ALA A 860 8.76 32.19 25.09
N ASP A 861 9.13 32.99 26.11
CA ASP A 861 10.49 33.45 26.30
C ASP A 861 11.22 32.76 27.46
N ASN A 862 10.54 31.84 28.16
CA ASN A 862 11.03 31.01 29.24
C ASN A 862 11.52 31.79 30.46
N ASP A 863 10.97 32.98 30.72
CA ASP A 863 11.31 33.83 31.88
C ASP A 863 10.60 33.38 33.19
N GLY A 864 9.72 32.37 33.11
CA GLY A 864 9.00 31.82 34.24
C GLY A 864 7.70 32.55 34.57
N ILE A 865 7.23 33.44 33.71
CA ILE A 865 5.91 34.07 33.72
C ILE A 865 5.02 33.31 32.71
N TYR A 866 3.70 33.54 32.73
CA TYR A 866 2.81 32.92 31.75
C TYR A 866 2.46 33.95 30.68
N ASP A 867 2.45 33.54 29.41
CA ASP A 867 2.03 34.37 28.27
C ASP A 867 0.63 34.99 28.51
N ALA A 868 -0.29 34.23 29.10
CA ALA A 868 -1.62 34.74 29.47
C ALA A 868 -1.62 35.88 30.50
N GLU A 869 -0.62 35.94 31.39
CA GLU A 869 -0.44 37.08 32.30
C GLU A 869 0.09 38.28 31.49
N GLU A 870 1.12 38.06 30.68
CA GLU A 870 1.85 39.08 29.91
C GLU A 870 1.06 39.64 28.74
N ALA A 871 0.08 38.89 28.23
CA ALA A 871 -0.89 39.36 27.25
C ALA A 871 -1.65 40.62 27.75
N GLY A 872 -1.74 40.83 29.07
CA GLY A 872 -2.31 42.04 29.67
C GLY A 872 -3.84 42.10 29.64
N HIS A 873 -4.50 40.97 29.35
CA HIS A 873 -5.96 40.89 29.24
C HIS A 873 -6.70 40.83 30.60
N GLY A 874 -5.97 40.55 31.68
CA GLY A 874 -6.47 40.42 33.05
C GLY A 874 -7.59 39.41 33.25
N GLN A 875 -7.70 38.38 32.40
CA GLN A 875 -8.65 37.28 32.59
C GLN A 875 -8.08 36.21 33.53
N PRO A 876 -8.92 35.48 34.29
CA PRO A 876 -8.43 34.42 35.15
C PRO A 876 -7.96 33.22 34.32
N TYR A 877 -6.75 32.73 34.57
CA TYR A 877 -6.17 31.53 33.95
C TYR A 877 -5.84 30.45 35.00
N VAL A 878 -5.52 29.24 34.54
CA VAL A 878 -4.99 28.11 35.34
C VAL A 878 -3.91 27.43 34.51
N ASP A 879 -2.70 27.33 35.07
CA ASP A 879 -1.54 26.70 34.42
C ASP A 879 -1.31 27.30 33.01
N GLY A 880 -1.20 28.64 32.92
CA GLY A 880 -1.05 29.37 31.65
C GLY A 880 -2.33 29.58 30.84
N ARG A 881 -3.40 28.80 31.04
CA ARG A 881 -4.57 28.82 30.15
C ARG A 881 -5.77 29.60 30.67
N VAL A 882 -6.36 30.44 29.85
CA VAL A 882 -7.53 31.27 30.19
C VAL A 882 -8.72 30.39 30.55
N THR A 883 -9.27 30.62 31.76
CA THR A 883 -10.40 29.82 32.23
C THR A 883 -11.72 30.31 31.67
N GLY A 884 -12.46 29.41 31.01
CA GLY A 884 -13.78 29.77 30.50
C GLY A 884 -14.39 28.73 29.58
N PRO A 885 -15.59 29.00 29.07
CA PRO A 885 -16.01 28.38 27.82
C PRO A 885 -15.19 28.94 26.66
N VAL A 886 -14.88 28.06 25.71
CA VAL A 886 -14.27 28.39 24.43
C VAL A 886 -15.35 28.30 23.34
N GLY A 887 -15.25 29.18 22.36
CA GLY A 887 -16.15 29.28 21.21
C GLY A 887 -15.97 28.14 20.21
N THR A 888 -16.58 28.29 19.03
CA THR A 888 -16.30 27.41 17.87
C THR A 888 -15.10 27.87 17.05
N ASP A 889 -14.52 29.01 17.42
CA ASP A 889 -13.32 29.60 16.84
C ASP A 889 -12.09 29.39 17.74
N GLY A 890 -12.19 28.54 18.78
CA GLY A 890 -11.04 28.13 19.60
C GLY A 890 -10.51 29.18 20.59
N VAL A 891 -10.90 30.44 20.41
CA VAL A 891 -10.54 31.53 21.33
C VAL A 891 -11.40 31.51 22.62
N PRO A 892 -10.82 31.74 23.82
CA PRO A 892 -11.60 31.85 25.05
C PRO A 892 -12.64 32.97 25.00
N ASP A 893 -13.92 32.66 25.29
CA ASP A 893 -15.03 33.63 25.25
C ASP A 893 -14.76 34.89 26.11
N SER A 894 -13.93 34.75 27.16
CA SER A 894 -13.65 35.80 28.15
C SER A 894 -12.74 36.92 27.62
N VAL A 895 -11.86 36.59 26.67
CA VAL A 895 -11.00 37.56 25.97
C VAL A 895 -11.70 38.15 24.74
N GLN A 896 -12.94 37.74 24.45
CA GLN A 896 -13.70 38.23 23.31
C GLN A 896 -14.81 39.22 23.72
N ALA A 897 -15.29 40.01 22.77
CA ALA A 897 -16.35 40.98 23.03
C ALA A 897 -17.72 40.28 23.14
N SER A 898 -18.53 40.64 24.14
CA SER A 898 -19.83 40.00 24.32
C SER A 898 -20.75 40.11 23.09
N GLY A 899 -21.24 38.96 22.63
CA GLY A 899 -22.00 38.80 21.38
C GLY A 899 -21.14 38.56 20.13
N GLN A 900 -19.82 38.40 20.29
CA GLN A 900 -18.84 38.14 19.24
C GLN A 900 -17.96 36.92 19.54
N GLU A 901 -18.40 36.03 20.44
CA GLU A 901 -17.58 34.93 20.99
C GLU A 901 -17.23 33.80 19.98
N ASN A 902 -17.31 34.06 18.68
CA ASN A 902 -17.10 33.08 17.58
C ASN A 902 -16.64 33.78 16.29
N ASN A 903 -15.92 34.90 16.43
CA ASN A 903 -15.55 35.75 15.31
C ASN A 903 -14.04 35.91 15.12
N GLY A 904 -13.22 35.19 15.89
CA GLY A 904 -11.76 35.22 15.81
C GLY A 904 -11.15 36.58 16.17
N THR A 905 -11.75 37.32 17.10
CA THR A 905 -11.18 38.60 17.55
C THR A 905 -11.20 38.75 19.06
N VAL A 906 -10.06 39.14 19.64
CA VAL A 906 -9.93 39.51 21.05
C VAL A 906 -10.39 40.96 21.33
N ASN A 907 -10.71 41.25 22.60
CA ASN A 907 -11.29 42.50 23.09
C ASN A 907 -10.27 43.41 23.80
N TYR A 908 -9.00 42.99 23.83
CA TYR A 908 -7.88 43.68 24.43
C TYR A 908 -6.80 43.95 23.37
N THR A 909 -5.72 44.59 23.78
CA THR A 909 -4.51 44.76 22.97
C THR A 909 -3.39 44.09 23.73
N ILE A 910 -2.59 43.28 23.05
CA ILE A 910 -1.36 42.67 23.60
C ILE A 910 -0.55 43.75 24.32
N GLN A 911 -0.04 43.41 25.50
CA GLN A 911 0.80 44.31 26.29
C GLN A 911 2.17 44.49 25.64
N ASP A 912 2.71 45.68 25.83
CA ASP A 912 3.98 46.17 25.28
C ASP A 912 4.36 47.33 26.22
N SER A 913 5.16 47.01 27.23
CA SER A 913 5.43 47.84 28.41
C SER A 913 6.46 48.93 28.15
N ASP A 914 7.46 48.67 27.30
CA ASP A 914 8.43 49.66 26.83
C ASP A 914 7.86 50.64 25.75
N GLY A 915 6.75 50.24 25.08
CA GLY A 915 6.09 51.01 24.03
C GLY A 915 6.98 51.21 22.78
N GLY A 916 7.91 50.28 22.55
CA GLY A 916 9.08 50.36 21.67
C GLY A 916 8.86 49.95 20.21
N LEU A 917 9.95 49.49 19.59
CA LEU A 917 9.96 48.79 18.29
C LEU A 917 10.40 47.32 18.48
N GLN A 918 10.46 46.85 19.73
CA GLN A 918 10.88 45.50 20.15
C GLN A 918 9.65 44.56 20.16
N GLU A 919 9.84 43.33 20.64
CA GLU A 919 8.78 42.33 20.74
C GLU A 919 7.80 42.69 21.87
N PRO A 920 6.57 42.14 21.91
CA PRO A 920 5.64 42.37 23.03
C PRO A 920 6.06 41.60 24.29
N ASP A 921 5.56 41.99 25.47
CA ASP A 921 5.99 41.49 26.80
C ASP A 921 6.20 39.96 26.84
N TRP A 922 5.20 39.17 26.41
CA TRP A 922 5.24 37.69 26.35
C TRP A 922 6.36 37.06 25.48
N ARG A 923 7.22 37.87 24.85
CA ARG A 923 8.40 37.44 24.07
C ARG A 923 9.66 38.21 24.44
N ASP A 924 9.61 39.06 25.45
CA ASP A 924 10.67 39.99 25.78
C ASP A 924 11.12 39.79 27.23
N THR A 925 12.29 39.19 27.40
CA THR A 925 12.87 38.83 28.71
C THR A 925 13.26 40.04 29.60
N ASP A 926 12.99 41.28 29.16
CA ASP A 926 13.21 42.57 29.84
C ASP A 926 12.12 43.55 29.34
N SER A 927 10.87 43.27 29.70
CA SER A 927 9.65 43.89 29.15
C SER A 927 9.59 45.41 29.26
N ASP A 928 10.35 46.01 30.19
CA ASP A 928 10.37 47.45 30.40
C ASP A 928 11.71 48.15 30.03
N GLU A 929 12.66 47.38 29.48
CA GLU A 929 14.00 47.77 29.04
C GLU A 929 14.84 48.50 30.11
N ASP A 930 14.68 48.17 31.39
CA ASP A 930 15.47 48.79 32.45
C ASP A 930 16.79 48.07 32.76
N GLY A 931 16.97 46.88 32.18
CA GLY A 931 18.17 46.07 32.28
C GLY A 931 18.17 45.08 33.44
N CYS A 932 17.03 44.85 34.09
CA CYS A 932 16.76 43.69 34.92
C CYS A 932 15.93 42.68 34.14
N SER A 933 16.20 41.38 34.26
CA SER A 933 15.40 40.36 33.58
C SER A 933 14.04 40.19 34.25
N ASP A 934 13.01 39.95 33.45
CA ASP A 934 11.64 39.75 33.92
C ASP A 934 11.57 38.59 34.94
N ALA A 935 12.34 37.52 34.70
CA ALA A 935 12.54 36.43 35.64
C ALA A 935 13.01 36.90 37.04
N ASN A 936 14.01 37.79 37.10
CA ASN A 936 14.53 38.28 38.37
C ASN A 936 13.51 39.19 39.09
N GLU A 937 12.76 39.97 38.34
CA GLU A 937 11.76 40.89 38.88
C GLU A 937 10.49 40.20 39.34
N ALA A 938 9.92 39.33 38.51
CA ALA A 938 8.69 38.60 38.80
C ALA A 938 8.81 37.68 40.01
N TYR A 939 10.01 37.18 40.29
CA TYR A 939 10.30 36.33 41.45
C TYR A 939 10.94 37.07 42.63
N PHE A 940 11.37 38.32 42.44
CA PHE A 940 12.17 39.09 43.38
C PHE A 940 13.41 38.28 43.86
N ASP A 941 14.13 37.70 42.88
CA ASP A 941 15.29 36.84 43.08
C ASP A 941 16.28 37.03 41.92
N GLN A 942 17.45 37.63 42.19
CA GLN A 942 18.48 37.90 41.19
C GLN A 942 19.12 36.67 40.53
N ASN A 943 18.84 35.47 41.03
CA ASN A 943 19.32 34.22 40.44
C ASN A 943 18.16 33.44 39.82
N ALA A 944 16.97 34.05 39.70
CA ALA A 944 15.86 33.44 39.00
C ALA A 944 16.29 33.11 37.57
N ASP A 945 17.06 33.99 36.93
CA ASP A 945 17.65 33.78 35.61
C ASP A 945 18.98 32.99 35.58
N GLY A 946 19.47 32.55 36.75
CA GLY A 946 20.78 31.93 36.94
C GLY A 946 21.98 32.64 36.30
N GLY A 947 21.88 33.96 36.12
CA GLY A 947 22.93 34.85 35.65
C GLY A 947 23.12 34.90 34.14
N ASP A 948 22.10 34.52 33.35
CA ASP A 948 22.11 34.66 31.89
C ASP A 948 21.41 35.93 31.35
N ASP A 949 20.88 36.77 32.25
CA ASP A 949 20.16 38.00 31.95
C ASP A 949 18.93 37.77 31.03
N GLY A 950 18.22 36.65 31.18
CA GLY A 950 17.03 36.37 30.37
C GLY A 950 16.08 35.33 30.97
N GLN A 951 16.38 34.04 30.82
CA GLN A 951 15.43 32.94 31.07
C GLN A 951 15.47 32.46 32.50
N TYR A 952 14.36 32.01 33.06
CA TYR A 952 14.34 31.40 34.38
C TYR A 952 15.22 30.12 34.44
N GLY A 953 16.31 30.21 35.17
CA GLY A 953 17.19 29.10 35.51
C GLY A 953 18.51 29.15 34.78
N VAL A 954 18.76 28.24 33.85
CA VAL A 954 20.04 28.19 33.12
C VAL A 954 19.76 28.03 31.65
N ASP A 955 20.24 28.94 30.80
CA ASP A 955 20.05 28.88 29.35
C ASP A 955 20.66 27.62 28.69
N PRO A 956 19.88 26.85 27.89
CA PRO A 956 18.44 27.01 27.68
C PRO A 956 17.65 26.35 28.82
N ALA A 957 16.57 27.02 29.26
CA ALA A 957 15.70 26.53 30.31
C ALA A 957 15.17 25.12 29.99
N ALA A 958 14.98 24.30 31.04
CA ALA A 958 14.43 22.97 30.87
C ALA A 958 12.91 23.01 30.97
N VAL A 959 12.23 22.75 29.86
CA VAL A 959 10.77 22.90 29.74
C VAL A 959 9.99 21.59 29.70
N ASP A 960 8.66 21.69 29.87
CA ASP A 960 7.74 20.60 29.52
C ASP A 960 7.49 20.61 28.00
N PRO A 961 7.90 19.56 27.26
CA PRO A 961 7.83 19.53 25.80
C PRO A 961 6.40 19.46 25.24
N ALA A 962 5.37 19.50 26.08
CA ALA A 962 3.97 19.55 25.67
C ALA A 962 3.39 20.97 25.64
N ASN A 963 3.96 21.91 26.39
CA ASN A 963 3.39 23.25 26.58
C ASN A 963 4.41 24.33 26.99
N GLY A 964 5.70 24.07 26.81
CA GLY A 964 6.81 25.04 26.95
C GLY A 964 7.11 25.57 28.35
N LEU A 965 6.26 25.31 29.35
CA LEU A 965 6.52 25.75 30.73
C LEU A 965 7.88 25.29 31.31
N VAL A 966 8.64 26.24 31.85
CA VAL A 966 9.89 26.04 32.61
C VAL A 966 9.66 25.11 33.82
N LEU A 967 10.31 23.94 33.82
CA LEU A 967 10.14 22.91 34.86
C LEU A 967 10.68 23.33 36.25
N ALA A 968 11.62 24.27 36.27
CA ALA A 968 12.25 24.77 37.49
C ALA A 968 11.48 25.93 38.13
N ALA A 969 10.66 26.64 37.35
CA ALA A 969 9.83 27.74 37.79
C ALA A 969 8.68 27.24 38.68
N SER A 970 8.28 28.06 39.64
CA SER A 970 7.28 27.65 40.65
C SER A 970 5.85 28.05 40.31
N TYR A 971 5.65 28.90 39.28
CA TYR A 971 4.38 29.48 38.81
C TYR A 971 3.34 29.64 39.94
N SER A 972 3.68 30.46 40.92
CA SER A 972 2.86 30.65 42.11
C SER A 972 1.72 31.63 41.84
N ALA A 973 0.57 31.50 42.51
CA ALA A 973 -0.50 32.50 42.46
C ALA A 973 -0.13 33.87 43.11
N SER A 974 1.14 34.05 43.48
CA SER A 974 1.73 35.27 44.03
C SER A 974 2.90 35.79 43.21
N THR A 975 3.16 35.16 42.06
CA THR A 975 4.07 35.62 41.00
C THR A 975 3.17 35.97 39.80
N PRO A 976 3.44 37.06 39.08
CA PRO A 976 4.51 38.04 39.31
C PRO A 976 4.36 38.84 40.62
N VAL A 977 5.48 39.36 41.14
CA VAL A 977 5.53 40.16 42.38
C VAL A 977 5.24 41.64 42.08
N ASP A 978 4.50 42.31 42.97
CA ASP A 978 4.32 43.77 43.04
C ASP A 978 4.91 44.26 44.38
N SER A 979 6.20 44.60 44.37
CA SER A 979 6.97 44.92 45.58
C SER A 979 6.53 46.24 46.21
N ASN A 980 6.10 47.20 45.40
CA ASN A 980 5.76 48.55 45.84
C ASN A 980 4.24 48.74 46.14
N GLY A 981 3.41 47.76 45.76
CA GLY A 981 1.99 47.66 46.04
C GLY A 981 1.11 48.58 45.19
N ASN A 982 1.55 48.95 43.98
CA ASN A 982 0.84 49.87 43.09
C ASN A 982 -0.12 49.17 42.11
N SER A 983 -0.16 47.83 42.11
CA SER A 983 -0.94 46.97 41.20
C SER A 983 -0.47 47.02 39.74
N ILE A 984 0.82 47.26 39.54
CA ILE A 984 1.61 46.97 38.35
C ILE A 984 2.66 45.97 38.83
N ASP A 985 2.85 44.90 38.09
CA ASP A 985 3.83 43.90 38.47
C ASP A 985 5.23 44.37 38.11
N ASP A 986 6.21 44.02 38.93
CA ASP A 986 7.54 44.64 38.93
C ASP A 986 8.22 44.51 37.55
N TYR A 987 8.10 43.36 36.87
CA TYR A 987 8.65 43.08 35.52
C TYR A 987 8.11 43.97 34.38
N THR A 988 7.07 44.77 34.64
CA THR A 988 6.48 45.70 33.64
C THR A 988 6.64 47.16 34.05
N GLU A 989 7.30 47.42 35.19
CA GLU A 989 7.49 48.74 35.76
C GLU A 989 8.97 49.04 35.94
N SER A 990 9.52 49.84 35.01
CA SER A 990 10.91 50.30 35.08
C SER A 990 11.30 50.76 36.49
N GLY A 991 12.01 49.85 37.17
CA GLY A 991 12.36 49.80 38.56
C GLY A 991 11.21 49.96 39.56
N PRO A 992 11.00 48.95 40.42
CA PRO A 992 10.86 49.15 41.86
C PRO A 992 12.22 49.49 42.47
N ASP A 993 12.86 50.56 42.00
CA ASP A 993 14.08 51.13 42.59
C ASP A 993 13.69 51.92 43.87
N VAL A 994 13.55 51.21 45.00
CA VAL A 994 13.07 51.80 46.25
C VAL A 994 14.07 52.81 46.80
N ASP A 995 15.36 52.67 46.46
CA ASP A 995 16.45 53.54 46.93
C ASP A 995 16.78 54.73 46.00
N GLY A 996 16.37 54.67 44.73
CA GLY A 996 16.52 55.72 43.72
C GLY A 996 17.87 55.75 43.00
N ASN A 997 18.64 54.65 42.99
CA ASN A 997 19.97 54.56 42.40
C ASN A 997 19.99 54.33 40.87
N GLY A 998 18.84 54.00 40.27
CA GLY A 998 18.65 53.75 38.85
C GLY A 998 18.91 52.32 38.39
N VAL A 999 18.89 51.36 39.32
CA VAL A 999 18.91 49.91 39.08
C VAL A 999 17.78 49.29 39.92
N PRO A 1000 16.97 48.37 39.40
CA PRO A 1000 15.94 47.69 40.18
C PRO A 1000 16.52 46.95 41.39
N ASP A 1001 15.83 47.02 42.54
CA ASP A 1001 16.27 46.35 43.78
C ASP A 1001 16.32 44.82 43.63
N SER A 1002 15.48 44.25 42.75
CA SER A 1002 15.49 42.84 42.30
C SER A 1002 16.82 42.42 41.67
N CYS A 1003 17.59 43.38 41.16
CA CYS A 1003 18.87 43.19 40.47
C CYS A 1003 20.12 43.55 41.30
N LEU A 1004 20.00 43.83 42.61
CA LEU A 1004 21.11 44.22 43.47
C LEU A 1004 21.27 43.35 44.73
N ILE A 1005 22.44 42.74 44.91
CA ILE A 1005 22.82 41.91 46.08
C ILE A 1005 23.25 42.77 47.30
N PRO A 1006 22.94 42.35 48.54
CA PRO A 1006 23.86 42.48 49.69
C PRO A 1006 25.04 41.49 49.52
N VAL A 1007 26.28 41.97 49.63
CA VAL A 1007 27.50 41.15 49.48
C VAL A 1007 27.67 40.19 50.69
N ASP A 1008 28.10 38.94 50.45
CA ASP A 1008 28.52 37.92 51.43
C ASP A 1008 29.87 37.40 50.92
N THR A 1009 30.95 38.03 51.39
CA THR A 1009 32.27 37.96 50.79
C THR A 1009 32.96 36.62 51.08
N ASP A 1010 32.84 36.10 52.30
CA ASP A 1010 33.47 34.85 52.71
C ASP A 1010 32.62 33.58 52.51
N GLY A 1011 31.34 33.74 52.18
CA GLY A 1011 30.43 32.65 51.83
C GLY A 1011 29.95 31.84 53.03
N ASP A 1012 30.02 32.40 54.25
CA ASP A 1012 29.59 31.73 55.47
C ASP A 1012 28.06 31.77 55.70
N GLY A 1013 27.36 32.56 54.88
CA GLY A 1013 25.91 32.76 54.91
C GLY A 1013 25.43 33.96 55.73
N VAL A 1014 26.34 34.86 56.12
CA VAL A 1014 26.07 36.16 56.74
C VAL A 1014 26.59 37.27 55.82
N PHE A 1015 25.71 38.17 55.37
CA PHE A 1015 26.10 39.27 54.48
C PHE A 1015 27.02 40.27 55.19
N ASP A 1016 28.04 40.81 54.51
CA ASP A 1016 29.05 41.78 54.98
C ASP A 1016 28.46 42.96 55.77
N ASN A 1017 27.25 43.41 55.41
CA ASN A 1017 26.59 44.52 56.13
C ASN A 1017 26.00 44.12 57.50
N ASN A 1018 26.02 42.83 57.85
CA ASN A 1018 25.56 42.24 59.10
C ASN A 1018 26.57 41.26 59.71
N ASP A 1019 27.59 40.89 58.95
CA ASP A 1019 28.78 40.21 59.42
C ASP A 1019 29.62 41.18 60.29
N ILE A 1020 30.45 40.65 61.17
CA ILE A 1020 31.39 41.43 61.98
C ILE A 1020 32.86 41.02 61.75
N ASP A 1021 33.09 40.09 60.84
CA ASP A 1021 34.36 39.45 60.46
C ASP A 1021 34.24 38.96 58.99
N ASP A 1022 34.13 39.91 58.03
CA ASP A 1022 33.71 39.72 56.63
C ASP A 1022 34.60 38.75 55.79
N ASP A 1023 35.81 38.42 56.27
CA ASP A 1023 36.75 37.49 55.64
C ASP A 1023 37.07 36.26 56.51
N ASN A 1024 36.41 36.14 57.65
CA ASN A 1024 36.50 35.01 58.57
C ASN A 1024 37.92 34.73 59.10
N ASP A 1025 38.81 35.72 59.06
CA ASP A 1025 40.18 35.63 59.57
C ASP A 1025 40.23 35.74 61.11
N GLY A 1026 39.12 36.08 61.77
CA GLY A 1026 39.02 36.14 63.22
C GLY A 1026 39.34 37.50 63.82
N ILE A 1027 39.80 38.48 63.03
CA ILE A 1027 39.93 39.88 63.39
C ILE A 1027 38.60 40.55 63.00
N LEU A 1028 38.00 41.33 63.89
CA LEU A 1028 36.72 41.97 63.56
C LEU A 1028 36.95 43.12 62.56
N ASP A 1029 36.03 43.37 61.62
CA ASP A 1029 36.13 44.50 60.66
C ASP A 1029 36.28 45.83 61.40
N THR A 1030 35.67 45.96 62.58
CA THR A 1030 35.79 47.17 63.40
C THR A 1030 37.19 47.36 64.02
N VAL A 1031 37.95 46.28 64.20
CA VAL A 1031 39.36 46.30 64.63
C VAL A 1031 40.24 46.67 63.45
N GLU A 1032 39.98 46.10 62.28
CA GLU A 1032 40.73 46.33 61.05
C GLU A 1032 40.49 47.72 60.47
N SER A 1033 39.27 48.23 60.67
CA SER A 1033 38.93 49.63 60.43
C SER A 1033 39.56 50.61 61.42
N ARG A 1034 40.33 50.10 62.39
CA ARG A 1034 40.97 50.88 63.45
C ARG A 1034 39.93 51.63 64.31
N GLY A 1035 38.74 51.06 64.45
CA GLY A 1035 37.61 51.60 65.22
C GLY A 1035 36.90 52.78 64.56
N LEU A 1036 37.02 52.95 63.23
CA LEU A 1036 36.33 54.01 62.48
C LEU A 1036 34.84 53.72 62.26
N GLY A 1037 34.44 52.45 62.33
CA GLY A 1037 33.11 51.97 62.01
C GLY A 1037 33.21 50.58 61.39
N ASP A 1038 32.09 49.97 61.09
CA ASP A 1038 32.05 48.79 60.22
C ASP A 1038 32.25 49.30 58.77
N PRO A 1039 33.28 48.83 58.02
CA PRO A 1039 33.59 49.34 56.69
C PRO A 1039 32.54 49.00 55.62
N SER A 1040 31.76 47.93 55.82
CA SER A 1040 30.71 47.43 54.92
C SER A 1040 29.35 48.11 55.14
N GLN A 1041 29.27 49.07 56.06
CA GLN A 1041 28.10 49.94 56.25
C GLN A 1041 28.17 51.20 55.38
N ASP A 1042 27.01 51.85 55.22
CA ASP A 1042 26.88 53.23 54.75
C ASP A 1042 26.47 54.12 55.93
N ASN A 1043 27.43 54.82 56.54
CA ASN A 1043 27.17 55.56 57.77
C ASN A 1043 26.36 56.86 57.57
N ASP A 1044 26.35 57.45 56.38
CA ASP A 1044 25.69 58.73 56.13
C ASP A 1044 24.49 58.65 55.18
N GLY A 1045 24.25 57.46 54.61
CA GLY A 1045 23.04 57.07 53.89
C GLY A 1045 23.01 57.58 52.45
N ASP A 1046 24.18 57.70 51.82
CA ASP A 1046 24.34 58.23 50.46
C ASP A 1046 24.55 57.15 49.39
N GLY A 1047 24.55 55.87 49.80
CA GLY A 1047 24.67 54.71 48.93
C GLY A 1047 26.11 54.28 48.65
N ILE A 1048 27.12 54.92 49.27
CA ILE A 1048 28.53 54.53 49.15
C ILE A 1048 28.99 53.90 50.47
N LEU A 1049 29.46 52.65 50.42
CA LEU A 1049 30.01 51.96 51.59
C LEU A 1049 31.22 52.70 52.17
N ASN A 1050 31.38 52.67 53.49
CA ASN A 1050 32.38 53.45 54.23
C ASN A 1050 33.81 53.23 53.68
N TYR A 1051 34.18 52.01 53.28
CA TYR A 1051 35.52 51.75 52.73
C TYR A 1051 35.75 52.35 51.33
N ARG A 1052 34.68 52.69 50.59
CA ARG A 1052 34.73 53.37 49.27
C ARG A 1052 34.28 54.82 49.32
N ASP A 1053 33.87 55.32 50.48
CA ASP A 1053 33.29 56.64 50.63
C ASP A 1053 34.36 57.76 50.83
N PRO A 1054 34.46 58.73 49.89
CA PRO A 1054 35.35 59.87 50.04
C PRO A 1054 34.93 60.88 51.12
N ASP A 1055 33.70 60.82 51.64
CA ASP A 1055 33.21 61.61 52.77
C ASP A 1055 33.52 60.92 54.11
N PHE A 1056 33.64 59.58 54.14
CA PHE A 1056 34.17 58.80 55.27
C PHE A 1056 35.68 58.99 55.45
N CYS A 1057 36.48 58.86 54.39
CA CYS A 1057 37.94 59.01 54.47
C CYS A 1057 38.59 59.45 53.14
N THR A 1058 39.93 59.54 53.11
CA THR A 1058 40.64 59.85 51.85
C THR A 1058 40.92 58.57 51.07
N LEU A 1059 40.37 58.44 49.87
CA LEU A 1059 40.59 57.29 48.99
C LEU A 1059 42.00 57.28 48.37
N ASN A 1060 42.55 56.08 48.17
CA ASN A 1060 43.80 55.83 47.45
C ASN A 1060 43.57 55.78 45.93
N VAL A 1061 44.53 55.24 45.17
CA VAL A 1061 44.44 55.17 43.69
C VAL A 1061 43.49 54.10 43.18
N ASN A 1062 43.15 53.13 44.02
CA ASN A 1062 42.25 52.01 43.73
C ASN A 1062 40.79 52.33 44.11
N GLY A 1063 40.54 53.48 44.74
CA GLY A 1063 39.19 53.90 45.15
C GLY A 1063 38.78 53.37 46.52
N VAL A 1064 39.71 52.75 47.25
CA VAL A 1064 39.53 52.27 48.62
C VAL A 1064 40.08 53.28 49.60
N CYS A 1065 39.52 53.33 50.80
CA CYS A 1065 39.98 54.15 51.90
C CYS A 1065 41.46 53.90 52.19
N ALA A 1066 42.32 54.91 52.00
CA ALA A 1066 43.78 54.75 52.14
C ALA A 1066 44.27 54.43 53.56
N LEU A 1067 43.36 54.35 54.54
CA LEU A 1067 43.66 53.94 55.92
C LEU A 1067 43.24 52.49 56.21
N LEU A 1068 42.51 51.88 55.29
CA LEU A 1068 41.91 50.55 55.35
C LEU A 1068 42.44 49.66 54.21
N ASP A 1069 43.56 50.01 53.60
CA ASP A 1069 44.21 49.26 52.52
C ASP A 1069 45.72 49.46 52.79
N GLY A 1070 46.28 48.51 53.55
CA GLY A 1070 47.60 48.60 54.17
C GLY A 1070 48.72 48.60 53.15
N ASP A 1071 48.63 47.74 52.15
CA ASP A 1071 49.66 47.48 51.16
C ASP A 1071 49.42 48.25 49.81
N ASN A 1072 48.22 48.79 49.59
CA ASN A 1072 47.73 49.50 48.40
C ASN A 1072 47.50 48.61 47.17
N ASP A 1073 47.08 47.37 47.35
CA ASP A 1073 46.69 46.47 46.27
C ASP A 1073 45.26 46.72 45.74
N GLY A 1074 44.40 47.34 46.57
CA GLY A 1074 43.01 47.66 46.25
C GLY A 1074 41.97 46.79 46.95
N ILE A 1075 42.41 45.87 47.80
CA ILE A 1075 41.58 45.09 48.71
C ILE A 1075 41.59 45.82 50.07
N PRO A 1076 40.42 46.07 50.68
CA PRO A 1076 40.37 46.70 52.00
C PRO A 1076 40.63 45.67 53.11
N ASN A 1077 41.40 46.02 54.14
CA ASN A 1077 41.86 45.12 55.21
C ASN A 1077 40.83 44.08 55.70
N HIS A 1078 39.59 44.47 56.00
CA HIS A 1078 38.52 43.53 56.41
C HIS A 1078 38.06 42.49 55.37
N LEU A 1079 38.63 42.54 54.17
CA LEU A 1079 38.43 41.60 53.07
C LEU A 1079 39.79 41.14 52.54
N ASP A 1080 40.88 41.29 53.30
CA ASP A 1080 42.25 41.06 52.86
C ASP A 1080 42.95 40.14 53.86
N LEU A 1081 43.17 38.89 53.45
CA LEU A 1081 43.73 37.86 54.32
C LEU A 1081 45.23 38.04 54.62
N ASP A 1082 45.93 38.99 53.99
CA ASP A 1082 47.34 39.37 54.22
C ASP A 1082 47.49 40.90 54.04
N SER A 1083 46.88 41.66 54.96
CA SER A 1083 46.64 43.12 54.86
C SER A 1083 47.86 44.01 54.65
N ASP A 1084 49.08 43.50 54.84
CA ASP A 1084 50.32 44.23 54.51
C ASP A 1084 51.16 43.61 53.38
N GLY A 1085 50.68 42.52 52.78
CA GLY A 1085 51.22 41.89 51.57
C GLY A 1085 52.59 41.25 51.79
N ASP A 1086 52.79 40.70 52.98
CA ASP A 1086 54.04 40.18 53.52
C ASP A 1086 54.18 38.67 53.29
N GLY A 1087 53.05 37.99 53.10
CA GLY A 1087 52.92 36.57 52.84
C GLY A 1087 52.66 35.72 54.08
N ILE A 1088 52.41 36.34 55.23
CA ILE A 1088 51.98 35.66 56.45
C ILE A 1088 50.52 36.05 56.67
N PRO A 1089 49.56 35.12 56.67
CA PRO A 1089 48.15 35.48 56.79
C PRO A 1089 47.80 36.18 58.10
N ASP A 1090 46.84 37.10 58.05
CA ASP A 1090 46.40 37.96 59.14
C ASP A 1090 45.95 37.15 60.37
N ASN A 1091 45.25 36.02 60.16
CA ASN A 1091 44.90 35.09 61.23
C ASN A 1091 46.11 34.56 62.01
N ASN A 1092 47.23 34.31 61.34
CA ASN A 1092 48.48 33.88 61.97
C ASN A 1092 49.18 35.05 62.69
N GLU A 1093 49.11 36.24 62.09
CA GLU A 1093 49.75 37.47 62.53
C GLU A 1093 49.06 38.08 63.77
N ALA A 1094 47.74 37.96 63.84
CA ALA A 1094 46.93 38.43 64.96
C ALA A 1094 47.11 37.60 66.24
N GLN A 1095 47.72 36.41 66.18
CA GLN A 1095 47.80 35.47 67.30
C GLN A 1095 49.22 35.24 67.82
N VAL A 1096 49.35 34.86 69.10
CA VAL A 1096 50.66 34.49 69.67
C VAL A 1096 51.20 33.18 69.11
N THR A 1097 52.50 33.07 68.88
CA THR A 1097 53.14 31.89 68.28
C THR A 1097 52.89 30.60 69.07
N LEU A 1098 53.15 30.60 70.38
CA LEU A 1098 52.80 29.48 71.27
C LEU A 1098 51.44 29.72 71.92
N GLY A 1099 50.38 29.35 71.21
CA GLY A 1099 49.01 29.55 71.65
C GLY A 1099 48.01 29.74 70.53
N TYR A 1100 48.48 29.76 69.27
CA TYR A 1100 47.67 29.77 68.06
C TYR A 1100 46.48 28.79 68.14
N ILE A 1101 45.31 29.30 67.76
CA ILE A 1101 44.04 28.61 67.72
C ILE A 1101 43.61 28.57 66.25
N PRO A 1102 43.52 27.39 65.62
CA PRO A 1102 42.98 27.27 64.27
C PRO A 1102 41.46 27.49 64.27
N ALA A 1103 40.96 28.03 63.16
CA ALA A 1103 39.53 28.06 62.87
C ALA A 1103 38.96 26.62 62.86
N THR A 1104 37.74 26.45 63.37
CA THR A 1104 37.08 25.15 63.40
C THR A 1104 36.24 25.03 62.14
N ASP A 1105 36.57 24.08 61.27
CA ASP A 1105 35.77 23.70 60.10
C ASP A 1105 35.33 22.24 60.28
N THR A 1106 34.07 22.02 60.66
CA THR A 1106 33.54 20.69 61.02
C THR A 1106 33.13 19.87 59.79
N ASN A 1107 32.73 20.50 58.70
CA ASN A 1107 32.23 19.90 57.46
C ASN A 1107 33.31 19.73 56.39
N ASN A 1108 34.49 20.32 56.58
CA ASN A 1108 35.63 20.27 55.66
C ASN A 1108 35.30 20.81 54.27
N ASP A 1109 34.44 21.82 54.18
CA ASP A 1109 34.23 22.58 52.95
C ASP A 1109 35.24 23.72 52.78
N GLY A 1110 36.06 23.98 53.80
CA GLY A 1110 36.97 25.10 53.79
C GLY A 1110 36.21 26.40 53.98
N ILE A 1111 35.22 26.48 54.86
CA ILE A 1111 34.75 27.76 55.42
C ILE A 1111 34.67 27.54 56.94
N PRO A 1112 35.17 28.46 57.78
CA PRO A 1112 35.05 28.31 59.22
C PRO A 1112 33.60 28.11 59.68
N ASP A 1113 33.38 27.31 60.72
CA ASP A 1113 32.08 27.23 61.40
C ASP A 1113 31.84 28.56 62.15
N VAL A 1114 30.87 29.35 61.69
CA VAL A 1114 30.56 30.69 62.24
C VAL A 1114 29.36 30.73 63.19
N ASN A 1115 29.21 31.84 63.90
CA ASN A 1115 28.02 32.12 64.72
C ASN A 1115 26.96 32.90 63.90
N ALA A 1116 25.94 33.45 64.57
CA ALA A 1116 24.82 34.10 63.85
C ALA A 1116 25.15 35.52 63.33
N ASN A 1117 26.37 35.97 63.55
CA ASN A 1117 26.88 37.29 63.21
C ASN A 1117 28.26 37.16 62.53
N GLY A 1118 28.54 36.03 61.86
CA GLY A 1118 29.73 35.85 61.04
C GLY A 1118 31.03 35.45 61.75
N LEU A 1119 31.29 35.95 62.97
CA LEU A 1119 32.54 35.59 63.67
C LEU A 1119 32.75 34.05 63.84
N PRO A 1120 33.92 33.48 63.47
CA PRO A 1120 34.24 32.07 63.65
C PRO A 1120 34.07 31.60 65.10
N THR A 1121 33.45 30.43 65.27
CA THR A 1121 33.17 29.87 66.59
C THR A 1121 34.43 29.56 67.41
N SER A 1122 35.59 29.41 66.76
CA SER A 1122 36.90 29.29 67.42
C SER A 1122 37.35 30.56 68.15
N TYR A 1123 36.90 31.73 67.67
CA TYR A 1123 37.32 33.05 68.14
C TYR A 1123 36.24 33.73 69.01
N ASP A 1124 35.09 33.10 69.18
CA ASP A 1124 34.10 33.48 70.19
C ASP A 1124 34.48 33.05 71.62
N PHE A 1125 35.25 33.90 72.31
CA PHE A 1125 35.69 33.65 73.67
C PHE A 1125 34.58 33.86 74.73
N ASN A 1126 33.81 32.80 75.00
CA ASN A 1126 32.71 32.70 75.99
C ASN A 1126 31.37 33.32 75.59
N GLY A 1127 31.09 33.54 74.30
CA GLY A 1127 29.86 34.19 73.85
C GLY A 1127 29.89 35.71 74.02
N ASP A 1128 31.09 36.30 74.04
CA ASP A 1128 31.31 37.74 74.22
C ASP A 1128 31.57 38.46 72.88
N GLU A 1129 31.64 37.75 71.75
CA GLU A 1129 31.74 38.32 70.38
C GLU A 1129 32.94 39.29 70.22
N LEU A 1130 34.12 38.91 70.71
CA LEU A 1130 35.28 39.81 70.80
C LEU A 1130 36.36 39.60 69.72
N GLY A 1131 36.25 38.53 68.91
CA GLY A 1131 37.29 38.14 67.97
C GLY A 1131 38.66 37.91 68.60
N LEU A 1132 39.69 37.88 67.75
CA LEU A 1132 41.08 37.92 68.11
C LEU A 1132 41.47 39.31 68.61
N LEU A 1133 42.43 39.36 69.53
CA LEU A 1133 43.10 40.60 69.90
C LEU A 1133 44.46 40.61 69.21
N PRO A 1134 44.65 41.41 68.13
CA PRO A 1134 45.86 41.35 67.33
C PRO A 1134 47.13 41.54 68.16
N VAL A 1135 48.12 40.70 67.89
CA VAL A 1135 49.46 40.82 68.47
C VAL A 1135 50.15 42.06 67.89
N ASN A 1136 50.94 42.71 68.73
CA ASN A 1136 51.90 43.72 68.32
C ASN A 1136 53.20 43.40 69.05
N THR A 1137 54.14 42.81 68.33
CA THR A 1137 55.34 42.17 68.88
C THR A 1137 56.34 43.20 69.43
N ASP A 1138 56.49 44.35 68.77
CA ASP A 1138 57.45 45.37 69.18
C ASP A 1138 56.85 46.49 70.06
N THR A 1139 55.52 46.63 70.04
CA THR A 1139 54.69 47.64 70.72
C THR A 1139 54.88 49.10 70.30
N VAL A 1140 55.54 49.37 69.17
CA VAL A 1140 55.91 50.72 68.70
C VAL A 1140 55.01 51.21 67.59
N ASP A 1141 54.82 50.42 66.54
CA ASP A 1141 54.06 50.73 65.32
C ASP A 1141 52.82 49.84 65.17
N GLN A 1142 52.56 49.30 63.98
CA GLN A 1142 51.26 48.70 63.68
C GLN A 1142 51.19 47.33 64.35
N PRO A 1143 49.99 46.77 64.58
CA PRO A 1143 49.88 45.35 64.91
C PRO A 1143 50.54 44.49 63.83
N ASP A 1144 50.96 43.28 64.19
CA ASP A 1144 51.78 42.41 63.33
C ASP A 1144 51.16 42.25 61.92
N TYR A 1145 49.86 41.98 61.81
CA TYR A 1145 49.11 41.84 60.54
C TYR A 1145 49.06 43.10 59.63
N LEU A 1146 49.65 44.21 60.08
CA LEU A 1146 49.74 45.46 59.33
C LEU A 1146 51.18 45.99 59.30
N ASP A 1147 52.15 45.17 59.70
CA ASP A 1147 53.53 45.56 59.90
C ASP A 1147 54.54 44.63 59.23
N LEU A 1148 55.02 45.04 58.05
CA LEU A 1148 56.08 44.39 57.26
C LEU A 1148 57.37 44.01 58.03
N ASN A 1149 57.52 44.48 59.28
CA ASN A 1149 58.55 44.05 60.21
C ASN A 1149 58.02 44.09 61.67
N SER A 1150 57.29 43.06 62.06
CA SER A 1150 56.61 42.89 63.37
C SER A 1150 57.51 43.06 64.59
N ASP A 1151 58.79 42.67 64.52
CA ASP A 1151 59.72 42.74 65.64
C ASP A 1151 60.65 43.99 65.60
N ASN A 1152 60.56 44.73 64.49
CA ASN A 1152 61.37 45.89 64.11
C ASN A 1152 62.88 45.66 64.21
N GLN A 1153 63.31 44.41 64.03
CA GLN A 1153 64.69 43.96 63.94
C GLN A 1153 64.91 43.25 62.60
N GLY A 1154 66.17 42.91 62.30
CA GLY A 1154 66.42 41.96 61.21
C GLY A 1154 65.95 42.36 59.81
N GLY A 1155 65.20 41.45 59.18
CA GLY A 1155 64.72 41.43 57.80
C GLY A 1155 63.37 42.14 57.63
N SER A 1156 62.56 41.69 56.69
CA SER A 1156 61.10 41.88 56.75
C SER A 1156 60.50 40.54 57.17
N ASP A 1157 59.24 40.52 57.57
CA ASP A 1157 58.62 39.30 58.06
C ASP A 1157 58.61 38.21 56.98
N THR A 1158 58.33 38.57 55.72
CA THR A 1158 58.53 37.69 54.55
C THR A 1158 59.90 36.99 54.53
N VAL A 1159 60.98 37.74 54.80
CA VAL A 1159 62.37 37.27 54.70
C VAL A 1159 62.71 36.37 55.89
N GLU A 1160 62.18 36.68 57.07
CA GLU A 1160 62.47 35.98 58.31
C GLU A 1160 61.61 34.72 58.47
N ALA A 1161 60.36 34.75 58.00
CA ALA A 1161 59.52 33.57 57.80
C ALA A 1161 60.03 32.65 56.67
N GLY A 1162 60.99 33.13 55.85
CA GLY A 1162 61.63 32.34 54.81
C GLY A 1162 60.73 32.08 53.59
N LEU A 1163 59.78 32.97 53.34
CA LEU A 1163 58.78 32.88 52.29
C LEU A 1163 59.34 33.33 50.94
N THR A 1164 58.68 32.94 49.85
CA THR A 1164 59.01 33.39 48.49
C THR A 1164 57.71 33.55 47.72
N LEU A 1165 57.24 34.79 47.66
CA LEU A 1165 55.99 35.17 47.03
C LEU A 1165 56.10 35.23 45.50
N SER A 1166 54.99 35.00 44.82
CA SER A 1166 54.86 35.00 43.37
C SER A 1166 54.55 36.40 42.81
N GLY A 1167 53.96 37.27 43.63
CA GLY A 1167 53.37 38.56 43.30
C GLY A 1167 52.10 38.42 42.44
N ILE A 1168 51.40 37.29 42.57
CA ILE A 1168 50.15 36.96 41.89
C ILE A 1168 49.18 36.51 42.97
N ASP A 1169 47.98 37.04 42.87
CA ASP A 1169 46.78 36.65 43.60
C ASP A 1169 45.71 36.49 42.49
N GLU A 1170 45.32 35.25 42.18
CA GLU A 1170 44.45 34.92 41.04
C GLU A 1170 42.95 35.05 41.39
N ASP A 1171 42.56 34.95 42.66
CA ASP A 1171 41.20 35.08 43.17
C ASP A 1171 40.87 36.40 43.90
N ASN A 1172 41.87 37.24 44.17
CA ASN A 1172 41.78 38.53 44.85
C ASN A 1172 41.27 38.42 46.31
N ASP A 1173 41.75 37.45 47.07
CA ASP A 1173 41.45 37.31 48.51
C ASP A 1173 42.55 37.91 49.42
N GLY A 1174 43.61 38.46 48.82
CA GLY A 1174 44.76 39.04 49.53
C GLY A 1174 45.94 38.08 49.68
N LEU A 1175 45.73 36.77 49.59
CA LEU A 1175 46.82 35.78 49.71
C LEU A 1175 47.57 35.57 48.39
N ASP A 1176 48.90 35.58 48.46
CA ASP A 1176 49.71 35.23 47.29
C ASP A 1176 49.54 33.75 46.90
N ASP A 1177 49.37 33.44 45.60
CA ASP A 1177 49.25 32.08 45.05
C ASP A 1177 50.32 31.09 45.56
N ALA A 1178 51.50 31.58 45.98
CA ALA A 1178 52.58 30.76 46.49
C ALA A 1178 52.31 30.18 47.89
N ILE A 1179 51.44 30.83 48.66
CA ILE A 1179 51.05 30.47 50.02
C ILE A 1179 49.57 30.11 50.13
N ASP A 1180 48.75 30.50 49.17
CA ASP A 1180 47.33 30.18 49.11
C ASP A 1180 47.07 28.70 48.70
N THR A 1181 46.06 28.09 49.31
CA THR A 1181 45.59 26.73 48.98
C THR A 1181 44.43 26.72 47.97
N THR A 1182 43.83 27.88 47.68
CA THR A 1182 42.61 28.04 46.88
C THR A 1182 42.67 28.91 45.61
N PRO A 1183 43.82 29.14 44.93
CA PRO A 1183 44.06 30.34 44.09
C PRO A 1183 43.23 30.48 42.80
N GLY A 1184 42.33 29.53 42.52
CA GLY A 1184 41.45 29.55 41.36
C GLY A 1184 39.99 29.77 41.70
N LEU A 1185 39.66 30.16 42.94
CA LEU A 1185 38.30 30.32 43.43
C LEU A 1185 38.03 31.81 43.69
N THR A 1186 37.78 32.56 42.61
CA THR A 1186 37.58 34.02 42.64
C THR A 1186 36.57 34.45 43.70
N GLY A 1187 36.99 35.28 44.65
CA GLY A 1187 36.14 35.82 45.72
C GLY A 1187 35.73 34.79 46.77
N THR A 1188 36.59 33.83 47.13
CA THR A 1188 36.33 32.90 48.23
C THR A 1188 37.39 33.01 49.32
N TYR A 1189 36.97 33.20 50.57
CA TYR A 1189 37.83 33.35 51.75
C TYR A 1189 37.95 32.05 52.53
N ALA A 1190 38.01 30.96 51.77
CA ALA A 1190 37.80 29.61 52.26
C ALA A 1190 38.88 29.13 53.27
N ASP A 1191 40.13 29.52 53.05
CA ASP A 1191 41.25 29.14 53.91
C ASP A 1191 42.03 30.37 54.37
N PRO A 1192 41.56 31.09 55.43
CA PRO A 1192 42.20 32.31 55.92
C PRO A 1192 43.63 32.10 56.46
N ASN A 1193 44.14 30.87 56.45
CA ASN A 1193 45.52 30.55 56.84
C ASN A 1193 46.40 30.09 55.67
N GLY A 1194 45.81 29.89 54.48
CA GLY A 1194 46.43 29.19 53.37
C GLY A 1194 47.31 28.01 53.82
N THR A 1195 48.56 27.99 53.38
CA THR A 1195 49.51 26.92 53.74
C THR A 1195 50.08 27.02 55.16
N ILE A 1196 49.86 28.12 55.89
CA ILE A 1196 50.45 28.42 57.21
C ILE A 1196 49.46 28.07 58.34
N ASN A 1197 49.16 26.79 58.50
CA ASN A 1197 48.17 26.30 59.47
C ASN A 1197 48.62 26.28 60.96
N ASP A 1198 49.87 26.67 61.25
CA ASP A 1198 50.43 26.75 62.62
C ASP A 1198 51.65 27.67 62.58
N THR A 1199 51.54 28.87 63.16
CA THR A 1199 52.63 29.87 63.16
C THR A 1199 53.92 29.33 63.79
N ALA A 1200 53.85 28.36 64.72
CA ALA A 1200 55.05 27.75 65.31
C ALA A 1200 55.82 26.82 64.34
N ALA A 1201 55.28 26.57 63.15
CA ALA A 1201 55.95 25.81 62.08
C ALA A 1201 56.90 26.67 61.23
N LEU A 1202 56.82 28.00 61.34
CA LEU A 1202 57.73 28.94 60.68
C LEU A 1202 59.15 28.87 61.27
N PRO A 1203 60.17 29.39 60.55
CA PRO A 1203 61.56 29.34 61.01
C PRO A 1203 61.76 29.86 62.45
N ASP A 1204 62.56 29.12 63.22
CA ASP A 1204 63.01 29.44 64.58
C ASP A 1204 64.51 29.07 64.63
N THR A 1205 65.36 30.02 64.24
CA THR A 1205 66.80 29.83 63.98
C THR A 1205 67.65 29.46 65.23
N ASP A 1206 67.17 29.66 66.46
CA ASP A 1206 67.84 29.33 67.74
C ASP A 1206 67.11 28.30 68.59
N GLY A 1207 65.87 27.98 68.22
CA GLY A 1207 65.13 26.86 68.78
C GLY A 1207 64.53 27.14 70.16
N ASP A 1208 64.31 28.39 70.54
CA ASP A 1208 63.93 28.79 71.91
C ASP A 1208 62.42 28.96 72.13
N LEU A 1209 61.56 28.64 71.13
CA LEU A 1209 60.10 28.68 71.26
C LEU A 1209 59.60 28.04 72.56
N ASN A 1210 60.02 26.81 72.87
CA ASN A 1210 59.59 26.09 74.08
C ASN A 1210 60.21 26.62 75.40
N GLU A 1211 61.15 27.56 75.30
CA GLU A 1211 61.82 28.23 76.42
C GLU A 1211 61.28 29.65 76.65
N GLY A 1212 60.28 30.07 75.87
CA GLY A 1212 59.57 31.36 75.99
C GLY A 1212 59.95 32.39 74.94
N GLY A 1213 60.70 32.02 73.90
CA GLY A 1213 60.95 32.86 72.72
C GLY A 1213 59.92 32.65 71.60
N ASN A 1214 60.26 33.10 70.39
CA ASN A 1214 59.33 33.24 69.24
C ASN A 1214 59.93 32.69 67.93
N VAL A 1215 59.14 32.66 66.87
CA VAL A 1215 59.62 32.40 65.50
C VAL A 1215 60.34 33.61 64.94
N ASP A 1216 61.23 33.42 63.98
CA ASP A 1216 62.23 34.40 63.52
C ASP A 1216 61.63 35.79 63.18
N PHE A 1217 60.43 35.90 62.60
CA PHE A 1217 59.77 37.20 62.29
C PHE A 1217 59.21 37.94 63.51
N ARG A 1218 58.98 37.23 64.63
CA ARG A 1218 58.60 37.81 65.93
C ARG A 1218 59.69 37.69 66.98
N ASP A 1219 60.83 37.13 66.59
CA ASP A 1219 61.91 36.78 67.48
C ASP A 1219 62.99 37.84 67.37
N ARG A 1220 62.96 38.70 68.36
CA ARG A 1220 63.95 39.75 68.61
C ARG A 1220 65.27 39.10 69.02
N ARG A 1221 65.93 38.34 68.14
CA ARG A 1221 66.95 37.40 68.60
C ARG A 1221 68.26 38.04 69.06
N LEU A 1222 68.64 37.51 70.22
CA LEU A 1222 69.48 37.90 71.36
C LEU A 1222 71.04 37.83 71.14
N PRO A 1223 71.91 38.09 72.15
CA PRO A 1223 71.74 37.65 73.53
C PRO A 1223 71.13 38.72 74.45
N ASN A 1224 70.22 38.28 75.31
CA ASN A 1224 70.00 38.74 76.67
C ASN A 1224 71.37 38.96 77.31
N ASP A 1225 71.95 40.14 77.18
CA ASP A 1225 73.21 40.59 77.79
C ASP A 1225 73.09 42.12 77.82
N ALA A 1226 72.09 42.61 78.57
CA ALA A 1226 71.60 43.99 78.48
C ALA A 1226 72.70 45.03 78.78
N ASP A 1227 73.76 44.62 79.48
CA ASP A 1227 74.96 45.42 79.74
C ASP A 1227 76.18 45.07 78.87
N GLY A 1228 76.14 43.97 78.10
CA GLY A 1228 77.18 43.52 77.19
C GLY A 1228 78.40 42.92 77.89
N ASP A 1229 78.28 42.38 79.10
CA ASP A 1229 79.36 41.80 79.89
C ASP A 1229 79.70 40.34 79.55
N GLY A 1230 78.82 39.69 78.79
CA GLY A 1230 78.98 38.34 78.26
C GLY A 1230 78.45 37.23 79.18
N VAL A 1231 77.63 37.58 80.17
CA VAL A 1231 76.74 36.68 80.91
C VAL A 1231 75.32 36.95 80.41
N ASN A 1232 74.51 35.90 80.22
CA ASN A 1232 73.17 36.12 79.71
C ASN A 1232 72.24 36.62 80.82
N ASP A 1233 71.31 37.55 80.60
CA ASP A 1233 70.40 38.11 81.63
C ASP A 1233 69.73 37.02 82.50
N ILE A 1234 69.28 35.91 81.90
CA ILE A 1234 68.67 34.79 82.66
C ILE A 1234 69.62 34.07 83.64
N ASP A 1235 70.92 34.16 83.40
CA ASP A 1235 72.02 33.62 84.22
C ASP A 1235 72.85 34.73 84.91
N ASP A 1236 72.54 36.00 84.64
CA ASP A 1236 73.07 37.19 85.32
C ASP A 1236 72.27 37.43 86.61
N LEU A 1237 72.87 38.18 87.53
CA LEU A 1237 72.27 38.57 88.79
C LEU A 1237 72.03 40.08 88.86
N ASP A 1238 72.39 40.86 87.83
CA ASP A 1238 72.35 42.33 87.73
C ASP A 1238 72.41 42.72 86.24
N ASP A 1239 71.31 42.50 85.52
CA ASP A 1239 71.21 42.50 84.05
C ASP A 1239 71.73 43.79 83.37
N ASP A 1240 71.71 44.94 84.06
CA ASP A 1240 72.20 46.22 83.55
C ASP A 1240 73.52 46.72 84.18
N ASN A 1241 74.14 45.90 85.05
CA ASN A 1241 75.33 46.16 85.87
C ASN A 1241 75.30 47.50 86.63
N ASP A 1242 74.12 47.97 87.04
CA ASP A 1242 74.00 49.21 87.82
C ASP A 1242 74.43 49.02 89.30
N GLY A 1243 74.57 47.77 89.74
CA GLY A 1243 75.02 47.36 91.07
C GLY A 1243 73.88 46.88 91.99
N ILE A 1244 72.68 46.65 91.46
CA ILE A 1244 71.50 46.14 92.17
C ILE A 1244 71.08 44.83 91.50
N THR A 1245 70.84 43.78 92.30
CA THR A 1245 70.52 42.48 91.72
C THR A 1245 69.06 42.34 91.30
N ASP A 1246 68.73 41.66 90.21
CA ASP A 1246 67.38 41.58 89.59
C ASP A 1246 66.30 41.07 90.57
N VAL A 1247 66.67 40.21 91.51
CA VAL A 1247 65.78 39.73 92.61
C VAL A 1247 65.27 40.87 93.51
N VAL A 1248 65.99 41.99 93.59
CA VAL A 1248 65.61 43.21 94.32
C VAL A 1248 64.75 44.13 93.44
N GLU A 1249 64.81 43.98 92.12
CA GLU A 1249 64.23 44.89 91.13
C GLU A 1249 62.85 44.47 90.61
N GLY A 1250 62.53 43.18 90.68
CA GLY A 1250 61.19 42.59 90.55
C GLY A 1250 60.09 43.43 89.87
N PHE A 1251 59.94 43.22 88.56
CA PHE A 1251 58.76 43.42 87.70
C PHE A 1251 57.96 44.71 87.89
N GLU A 1252 58.25 45.72 87.04
CA GLU A 1252 57.30 46.64 86.36
C GLU A 1252 58.00 47.96 85.98
N PHE A 1253 58.95 48.00 85.03
CA PHE A 1253 59.36 49.28 84.38
C PHE A 1253 60.17 49.02 83.08
N PHE A 1254 59.50 48.98 81.93
CA PHE A 1254 60.05 49.50 80.68
C PHE A 1254 59.11 50.61 80.18
N THR A 1255 59.64 51.83 80.11
CA THR A 1255 59.10 52.97 79.34
C THR A 1255 60.27 53.67 78.68
#